data_AF-A0A3A4PPY6-F1
#
_entry.id   AF-A0A3A4PPY6-F1
#
_cell.length_a   1.000
_cell.length_b   1.000
_cell.length_c   1.000
_cell.angle_alpha   90.00
_cell.angle_beta   90.00
_cell.angle_gamma   90.00
#
_symmetry.space_group_name_H-M   'P 1'
#
loop_
_entity.id
_entity.type
_entity.pdbx_description
1 polymer ?
#
loop_
_entity_poly.entity_id
_entity_poly.type
_entity_poly.pdbx_seq_one_letter_code
_entity_poly.pdbx_strand_id
1 'polypeptide(L)'
;MNLQELFQTLVQMTSADVVFEHIREIQQTNRGSSFRQYERTADSVVEKIKEIGLEAERIDLPADGETKFGDAVMPLAWHCDEAEVEITQPTPTPLGNYRDHPHLVGMWSPDTPEEGMEADVVILESGDASELEKMQVEGKWVYTPRRFRDIRREAARLGAVGVISSGLLHPTSKTDTQWIGANTDIPGGWGTQKKEKPLIALSIAPEQGEQLARMAAEGTVRVRAKIKAELYAGTLPMITATIPGRESEQEVLLLAPLYGPGAHYPAAGAAVLIECARVLKRLIDSTTTNRSRRAIRFLWAPKLYGAMAYVYQRKEFLDRTLFALVLETGAGNPDISWCRWSYRPSPVMFRHFTDGVGWTICQEYLAAYRPQRFCELRPFSLHADVFYNDPAIGVSTHWLTGGADEECKHTSADRVETVDRRSCIDLTVAVSALLHHLAGAGKGEMTQYAFWNYQLAHDRLHEDLDHYLSLIADAKTQQDLSDIHTQVLARLPLRVNLESRLLQSLETLTANAADTAEWVVVQELLGALKNAGESAQTLVRHALENRAGQLGLSFSYPDRLEARIGDERIPIPDGNALGTITLDAIPYEEWTAPVKTSPRNNLPYILSWWLVDEKRTIGEIEDIVRLETDRYRECVPAWFTFLQKHGYIVFQEAGGQTDS
;
A
#
# COMPACT_ATOMS: atom_id res chain seq x y z
N MET A 1 -19.95 -11.88 -23.98
CA MET A 1 -18.67 -12.60 -24.10
C MET A 1 -18.46 -13.31 -22.78
N ASN A 2 -18.24 -14.63 -22.78
CA ASN A 2 -17.87 -15.32 -21.53
C ASN A 2 -16.44 -14.95 -21.11
N LEU A 3 -16.04 -15.29 -19.89
CA LEU A 3 -14.74 -14.88 -19.34
C LEU A 3 -13.55 -15.42 -20.15
N GLN A 4 -13.63 -16.66 -20.67
CA GLN A 4 -12.55 -17.28 -21.44
C GLN A 4 -12.39 -16.63 -22.83
N GLU A 5 -13.50 -16.34 -23.51
CA GLU A 5 -13.50 -15.56 -24.76
C GLU A 5 -12.92 -14.15 -24.54
N LEU A 6 -13.21 -13.54 -23.40
CA LEU A 6 -12.67 -12.22 -23.03
C LEU A 6 -11.16 -12.28 -22.83
N PHE A 7 -10.65 -13.26 -22.08
CA PHE A 7 -9.21 -13.44 -21.94
C PHE A 7 -8.54 -13.67 -23.29
N GLN A 8 -9.08 -14.55 -24.14
CA GLN A 8 -8.51 -14.82 -25.46
C GLN A 8 -8.46 -13.55 -26.32
N THR A 9 -9.55 -12.77 -26.34
CA THR A 9 -9.63 -11.52 -27.09
C THR A 9 -8.61 -10.50 -26.58
N LEU A 10 -8.52 -10.32 -25.26
CA LEU A 10 -7.57 -9.39 -24.64
C LEU A 10 -6.12 -9.82 -24.89
N VAL A 11 -5.79 -11.12 -24.79
CA VAL A 11 -4.45 -11.65 -25.13
C VAL A 11 -4.06 -11.29 -26.57
N GLN A 12 -4.99 -11.40 -27.52
CA GLN A 12 -4.74 -11.05 -28.92
C GLN A 12 -4.58 -9.53 -29.15
N MET A 13 -5.19 -8.69 -28.31
CA MET A 13 -5.14 -7.23 -28.42
C MET A 13 -3.93 -6.60 -27.71
N THR A 14 -3.41 -7.27 -26.68
CA THR A 14 -2.27 -6.82 -25.87
C THR A 14 -0.95 -6.98 -26.61
N SER A 15 -0.06 -5.99 -26.50
CA SER A 15 1.30 -6.02 -27.04
C SER A 15 2.31 -5.80 -25.94
N ALA A 16 3.10 -6.84 -25.65
CA ALA A 16 4.17 -6.72 -24.66
C ALA A 16 5.25 -5.70 -25.05
N ASP A 17 5.51 -5.54 -26.36
CA ASP A 17 6.50 -4.58 -26.83
C ASP A 17 6.03 -3.14 -26.58
N VAL A 18 4.74 -2.84 -26.80
CA VAL A 18 4.17 -1.52 -26.47
C VAL A 18 4.32 -1.23 -24.97
N VAL A 19 3.96 -2.19 -24.11
CA VAL A 19 4.15 -2.03 -22.66
C VAL A 19 5.62 -1.78 -22.33
N PHE A 20 6.53 -2.57 -22.90
CA PHE A 20 7.95 -2.47 -22.61
C PHE A 20 8.58 -1.15 -23.09
N GLU A 21 8.15 -0.62 -24.23
CA GLU A 21 8.55 0.72 -24.68
C GLU A 21 8.09 1.79 -23.68
N HIS A 22 6.84 1.71 -23.20
CA HIS A 22 6.34 2.63 -22.19
C HIS A 22 7.12 2.53 -20.86
N ILE A 23 7.47 1.31 -20.42
CA ILE A 23 8.32 1.11 -19.24
C ILE A 23 9.66 1.80 -19.44
N ARG A 24 10.30 1.62 -20.61
CA ARG A 24 11.60 2.22 -20.91
C ARG A 24 11.53 3.74 -20.88
N GLU A 25 10.53 4.32 -21.54
CA GLU A 25 10.34 5.78 -21.57
C GLU A 25 10.12 6.36 -20.17
N ILE A 26 9.18 5.79 -19.40
CA ILE A 26 8.86 6.23 -18.04
C ILE A 26 10.08 6.08 -17.13
N GLN A 27 10.79 4.95 -17.21
CA GLN A 27 11.99 4.75 -16.41
C GLN A 27 13.07 5.76 -16.78
N GLN A 28 13.31 5.99 -18.07
CA GLN A 28 14.38 6.87 -18.54
C GLN A 28 14.23 8.30 -18.01
N THR A 29 13.02 8.84 -17.98
CA THR A 29 12.75 10.16 -17.42
C THR A 29 12.75 10.15 -15.90
N ASN A 30 12.23 9.09 -15.26
CA ASN A 30 12.13 9.05 -13.80
C ASN A 30 13.40 8.62 -13.06
N ARG A 31 14.39 8.01 -13.73
CA ARG A 31 15.56 7.38 -13.08
C ARG A 31 16.33 8.33 -12.15
N GLY A 32 16.38 9.63 -12.47
CA GLY A 32 17.01 10.65 -11.64
C GLY A 32 16.21 11.10 -10.42
N SER A 33 14.96 10.65 -10.28
CA SER A 33 14.03 11.08 -9.23
C SER A 33 13.82 12.59 -9.16
N SER A 34 13.75 13.25 -10.32
CA SER A 34 13.63 14.70 -10.43
C SER A 34 12.21 15.13 -10.75
N PHE A 35 11.73 16.15 -10.05
CA PHE A 35 10.41 16.74 -10.29
C PHE A 35 10.29 17.39 -11.67
N ARG A 36 11.36 18.02 -12.19
CA ARG A 36 11.40 18.53 -13.58
C ARG A 36 11.24 17.42 -14.62
N GLN A 37 11.80 16.23 -14.35
CA GLN A 37 11.63 15.09 -15.24
C GLN A 37 10.28 14.41 -15.05
N TYR A 38 9.73 14.42 -13.83
CA TYR A 38 8.38 13.94 -13.53
C TYR A 38 7.30 14.73 -14.29
N GLU A 39 7.48 16.04 -14.48
CA GLU A 39 6.61 16.83 -15.37
C GLU A 39 6.65 16.33 -16.81
N ARG A 40 7.84 16.00 -17.33
CA ARG A 40 7.98 15.43 -18.69
C ARG A 40 7.38 14.03 -18.81
N THR A 41 7.51 13.21 -17.77
CA THR A 41 6.84 11.91 -17.69
C THR A 41 5.32 12.08 -17.76
N ALA A 42 4.77 13.04 -17.01
CA ALA A 42 3.34 13.34 -17.06
C ALA A 42 2.88 13.76 -18.45
N ASP A 43 3.62 14.67 -19.11
CA ASP A 43 3.31 15.10 -20.48
C ASP A 43 3.35 13.93 -21.48
N SER A 44 4.35 13.06 -21.39
CA SER A 44 4.43 11.86 -22.23
C SER A 44 3.22 10.94 -22.03
N VAL A 45 2.78 10.72 -20.79
CA VAL A 45 1.58 9.93 -20.50
C VAL A 45 0.33 10.60 -21.10
N VAL A 46 0.15 11.91 -20.91
CA VAL A 46 -0.97 12.66 -21.50
C VAL A 46 -1.04 12.48 -23.02
N GLU A 47 0.09 12.62 -23.71
CA GLU A 47 0.13 12.45 -25.17
C GLU A 47 -0.18 11.01 -25.60
N LYS A 48 0.36 10.00 -24.90
CA LYS A 48 0.01 8.59 -25.17
C LYS A 48 -1.48 8.30 -25.01
N ILE A 49 -2.13 8.88 -24.01
CA ILE A 49 -3.57 8.72 -23.81
C ILE A 49 -4.37 9.41 -24.93
N LYS A 50 -3.94 10.59 -25.38
CA LYS A 50 -4.54 11.25 -26.55
C LYS A 50 -4.37 10.43 -27.83
N GLU A 51 -3.21 9.81 -28.04
CA GLU A 51 -2.96 8.90 -29.18
C GLU A 51 -3.88 7.67 -29.18
N ILE A 52 -4.27 7.18 -28.00
CA ILE A 52 -5.29 6.12 -27.84
C ILE A 52 -6.70 6.61 -28.23
N GLY A 53 -6.91 7.93 -28.34
CA GLY A 53 -8.19 8.55 -28.64
C GLY A 53 -9.05 8.78 -27.39
N LEU A 54 -8.40 9.06 -26.26
CA LEU A 54 -9.04 9.43 -24.99
C LEU A 54 -8.64 10.85 -24.59
N GLU A 55 -9.56 11.53 -23.90
CA GLU A 55 -9.25 12.77 -23.21
C GLU A 55 -8.43 12.45 -21.94
N ALA A 56 -7.42 13.27 -21.69
CA ALA A 56 -6.55 13.17 -20.52
C ALA A 56 -6.53 14.52 -19.80
N GLU A 57 -6.85 14.49 -18.51
CA GLU A 57 -6.74 15.64 -17.61
C GLU A 57 -5.43 15.53 -16.82
N ARG A 58 -4.58 16.56 -16.94
CA ARG A 58 -3.40 16.75 -16.09
C ARG A 58 -3.75 17.71 -14.96
N ILE A 59 -3.41 17.34 -13.73
CA ILE A 59 -3.68 18.11 -12.52
C ILE A 59 -2.35 18.35 -11.83
N ASP A 60 -1.88 19.60 -11.82
CA ASP A 60 -0.63 19.97 -11.18
C ASP A 60 -0.85 20.16 -9.68
N LEU A 61 -0.38 19.20 -8.88
CA LEU A 61 -0.41 19.29 -7.42
C LEU A 61 0.78 20.14 -6.94
N PRO A 62 0.62 20.98 -5.91
CA PRO A 62 1.73 21.74 -5.35
C PRO A 62 2.76 20.82 -4.69
N ALA A 63 4.03 21.11 -4.91
CA ALA A 63 5.16 20.48 -4.23
C ALA A 63 6.00 21.58 -3.54
N ASP A 64 5.44 22.14 -2.47
CA ASP A 64 5.93 23.35 -1.78
C ASP A 64 6.41 23.10 -0.34
N GLY A 65 6.27 21.86 0.15
CA GLY A 65 6.65 21.49 1.52
C GLY A 65 5.68 22.00 2.59
N GLU A 66 4.50 22.54 2.24
CA GLU A 66 3.56 23.14 3.19
C GLU A 66 2.08 22.92 2.87
N THR A 67 1.69 22.75 1.60
CA THR A 67 0.29 22.43 1.24
C THR A 67 -0.11 21.07 1.80
N LYS A 68 -1.33 20.98 2.33
CA LYS A 68 -1.87 19.79 3.00
C LYS A 68 -3.08 19.22 2.25
N PHE A 69 -3.10 17.90 2.04
CA PHE A 69 -4.28 17.15 1.59
C PHE A 69 -4.60 16.07 2.63
N GLY A 70 -5.76 16.19 3.27
CA GLY A 70 -6.08 15.36 4.43
C GLY A 70 -5.05 15.56 5.51
N ASP A 71 -4.36 14.50 5.95
CA ASP A 71 -3.30 14.64 6.92
C ASP A 71 -1.88 14.78 6.31
N ALA A 72 -1.73 14.50 5.02
CA ALA A 72 -0.44 14.50 4.34
C ALA A 72 0.01 15.90 3.93
N VAL A 73 1.28 16.23 4.21
CA VAL A 73 1.92 17.48 3.75
C VAL A 73 2.70 17.19 2.48
N MET A 74 2.39 17.93 1.41
CA MET A 74 3.06 17.82 0.11
C MET A 74 4.57 18.10 0.27
N PRO A 75 5.44 17.35 -0.42
CA PRO A 75 6.89 17.54 -0.30
C PRO A 75 7.35 18.78 -1.04
N LEU A 76 8.57 19.27 -0.74
CA LEU A 76 9.27 20.18 -1.65
C LEU A 76 9.56 19.49 -2.99
N ALA A 77 9.60 20.25 -4.08
CA ALA A 77 10.15 19.77 -5.32
C ALA A 77 11.68 19.68 -5.23
N TRP A 78 12.25 18.74 -5.98
CA TRP A 78 13.69 18.48 -5.97
C TRP A 78 14.25 18.15 -7.35
N HIS A 79 15.48 18.60 -7.59
CA HIS A 79 16.29 18.24 -8.76
C HIS A 79 17.77 18.17 -8.40
N CYS A 80 18.51 17.29 -9.08
CA CYS A 80 19.97 17.22 -9.05
C CYS A 80 20.46 17.23 -10.51
N ASP A 81 21.33 18.19 -10.83
CA ASP A 81 21.93 18.32 -12.17
C ASP A 81 23.18 17.42 -12.29
N GLU A 82 24.05 17.49 -11.29
CA GLU A 82 25.35 16.82 -11.26
C GLU A 82 25.78 16.53 -9.82
N ALA A 83 26.46 15.40 -9.62
CA ALA A 83 27.18 15.17 -8.39
C ALA A 83 28.40 14.28 -8.60
N GLU A 84 29.46 14.58 -7.87
CA GLU A 84 30.69 13.80 -7.77
C GLU A 84 31.01 13.59 -6.30
N VAL A 85 31.32 12.34 -5.94
CA VAL A 85 31.71 11.98 -4.57
C VAL A 85 33.02 11.21 -4.62
N GLU A 86 33.98 11.64 -3.83
CA GLU A 86 35.30 11.02 -3.72
C GLU A 86 35.78 10.94 -2.27
N ILE A 87 36.57 9.92 -1.98
CA ILE A 87 37.45 9.90 -0.82
C ILE A 87 38.67 10.73 -1.17
N THR A 88 38.99 11.78 -0.41
CA THR A 88 40.18 12.62 -0.64
C THR A 88 41.37 12.20 0.23
N GLN A 89 41.11 11.51 1.36
CA GLN A 89 42.11 10.92 2.23
C GLN A 89 41.66 9.53 2.72
N PRO A 90 42.56 8.54 2.86
CA PRO A 90 44.01 8.64 2.74
C PRO A 90 44.55 8.63 1.29
N THR A 91 43.78 8.07 0.34
CA THR A 91 44.14 8.03 -1.07
C THR A 91 42.95 8.49 -1.92
N PRO A 92 43.12 9.49 -2.81
CA PRO A 92 42.08 9.93 -3.73
C PRO A 92 41.42 8.77 -4.47
N THR A 93 40.15 8.50 -4.18
CA THR A 93 39.39 7.38 -4.75
C THR A 93 37.97 7.82 -5.06
N PRO A 94 37.47 7.69 -6.30
CA PRO A 94 36.08 8.02 -6.62
C PRO A 94 35.12 7.05 -5.92
N LEU A 95 34.06 7.59 -5.32
CA LEU A 95 32.93 6.82 -4.78
C LEU A 95 31.78 6.75 -5.78
N GLY A 96 31.55 7.81 -6.57
CA GLY A 96 30.55 7.76 -7.63
C GLY A 96 30.32 9.09 -8.32
N ASN A 97 29.60 9.01 -9.45
CA ASN A 97 29.09 10.14 -10.20
C ASN A 97 27.58 9.96 -10.46
N TYR A 98 26.80 11.02 -10.27
CA TYR A 98 25.34 11.00 -10.43
C TYR A 98 24.88 10.64 -11.85
N ARG A 99 25.64 11.05 -12.86
CA ARG A 99 25.34 10.77 -14.28
C ARG A 99 25.32 9.26 -14.57
N ASP A 100 26.24 8.53 -13.96
CA ASP A 100 26.35 7.07 -14.16
C ASP A 100 25.44 6.31 -13.18
N HIS A 101 25.32 6.83 -11.95
CA HIS A 101 24.56 6.23 -10.85
C HIS A 101 23.62 7.25 -10.19
N PRO A 102 22.40 7.46 -10.74
CA PRO A 102 21.46 8.46 -10.20
C PRO A 102 20.97 8.19 -8.78
N HIS A 103 21.15 6.98 -8.25
CA HIS A 103 20.86 6.66 -6.84
C HIS A 103 21.95 7.13 -5.86
N LEU A 104 23.09 7.62 -6.36
CA LEU A 104 24.18 8.12 -5.53
C LEU A 104 23.71 9.21 -4.58
N VAL A 105 22.87 10.12 -5.07
CA VAL A 105 22.32 11.23 -4.28
C VAL A 105 20.86 10.94 -3.99
N GLY A 106 20.51 10.90 -2.71
CA GLY A 106 19.13 10.74 -2.27
C GLY A 106 18.28 11.95 -2.58
N MET A 107 16.99 11.72 -2.83
CA MET A 107 16.03 12.80 -3.04
C MET A 107 16.07 13.80 -1.88
N TRP A 108 15.87 15.06 -2.21
CA TRP A 108 15.89 16.20 -1.28
C TRP A 108 17.23 16.45 -0.58
N SER A 109 18.34 15.92 -1.11
CA SER A 109 19.67 16.40 -0.71
C SER A 109 19.87 17.85 -1.17
N PRO A 110 20.44 18.74 -0.34
CA PRO A 110 20.76 20.10 -0.75
C PRO A 110 21.96 20.13 -1.72
N ASP A 111 22.21 21.30 -2.30
CA ASP A 111 23.49 21.60 -2.95
C ASP A 111 24.65 21.68 -1.94
N THR A 112 25.86 21.59 -2.48
CA THR A 112 27.09 21.88 -1.73
C THR A 112 27.73 23.16 -2.25
N PRO A 113 28.65 23.78 -1.49
CA PRO A 113 29.51 24.85 -2.00
C PRO A 113 30.23 24.45 -3.31
N GLU A 114 30.69 25.44 -4.08
CA GLU A 114 31.31 25.24 -5.40
C GLU A 114 32.58 24.37 -5.33
N GLU A 115 33.34 24.49 -4.24
CA GLU A 115 34.51 23.69 -3.90
C GLU A 115 34.18 22.26 -3.44
N GLY A 116 32.90 21.97 -3.17
CA GLY A 116 32.41 20.73 -2.58
C GLY A 116 32.46 20.73 -1.05
N MET A 117 31.61 19.91 -0.44
CA MET A 117 31.61 19.67 1.01
C MET A 117 32.62 18.57 1.35
N GLU A 118 33.77 18.94 1.91
CA GLU A 118 34.79 18.00 2.39
C GLU A 118 34.79 17.91 3.93
N ALA A 119 34.63 16.71 4.46
CA ALA A 119 34.65 16.46 5.91
C ALA A 119 35.20 15.07 6.25
N ASP A 120 35.54 14.87 7.52
CA ASP A 120 35.92 13.57 8.06
C ASP A 120 34.71 12.64 8.12
N VAL A 121 34.96 11.33 8.04
CA VAL A 121 33.91 10.30 8.13
C VAL A 121 33.92 9.63 9.50
N VAL A 122 32.75 9.55 10.13
CA VAL A 122 32.48 8.76 11.33
C VAL A 122 31.76 7.47 10.92
N ILE A 123 32.29 6.32 11.32
CA ILE A 123 31.76 4.99 10.98
C ILE A 123 30.86 4.49 12.11
N LEU A 124 29.59 4.18 11.81
CA LEU A 124 28.75 3.41 12.73
C LEU A 124 29.05 1.92 12.59
N GLU A 125 29.22 1.22 13.72
CA GLU A 125 29.52 -0.22 13.71
C GLU A 125 28.25 -1.03 13.45
N SER A 126 27.19 -0.77 14.23
CA SER A 126 25.92 -1.48 14.10
C SER A 126 24.93 -0.77 13.19
N GLY A 127 25.14 0.53 12.95
CA GLY A 127 24.28 1.40 12.16
C GLY A 127 23.06 1.93 12.92
N ASP A 128 23.08 1.84 14.26
CA ASP A 128 21.97 2.26 15.11
C ASP A 128 22.08 3.74 15.48
N ALA A 129 20.95 4.46 15.46
CA ALA A 129 20.92 5.90 15.74
C ALA A 129 21.48 6.26 17.13
N SER A 130 21.36 5.36 18.12
CA SER A 130 21.90 5.55 19.47
C SER A 130 23.43 5.59 19.56
N GLU A 131 24.14 5.12 18.53
CA GLU A 131 25.60 5.26 18.47
C GLU A 131 26.00 6.74 18.32
N LEU A 132 25.20 7.52 17.58
CA LEU A 132 25.52 8.90 17.22
C LEU A 132 25.68 9.82 18.44
N GLU A 133 24.87 9.62 19.49
CA GLU A 133 24.92 10.42 20.72
C GLU A 133 26.26 10.31 21.46
N LYS A 134 27.02 9.25 21.20
CA LYS A 134 28.33 8.97 21.83
C LYS A 134 29.50 9.42 20.97
N MET A 135 29.24 9.94 19.77
CA MET A 135 30.25 10.25 18.77
C MET A 135 30.32 11.75 18.48
N GLN A 136 31.49 12.21 18.04
CA GLN A 136 31.70 13.59 17.59
C GLN A 136 31.30 13.71 16.12
N VAL A 137 30.02 13.97 15.86
CA VAL A 137 29.41 13.95 14.51
C VAL A 137 29.19 15.33 13.88
N GLU A 138 29.18 16.39 14.67
CA GLU A 138 28.98 17.75 14.18
C GLU A 138 30.03 18.11 13.11
N GLY A 139 29.58 18.59 11.95
CA GLY A 139 30.46 18.94 10.83
C GLY A 139 31.12 17.76 10.13
N LYS A 140 30.67 16.52 10.35
CA LYS A 140 31.24 15.30 9.75
C LYS A 140 30.24 14.51 8.92
N TRP A 141 30.77 13.67 8.04
CA TRP A 141 29.99 12.63 7.37
C TRP A 141 29.73 11.49 8.35
N VAL A 142 28.54 10.92 8.31
CA VAL A 142 28.20 9.70 9.04
C VAL A 142 28.02 8.56 8.05
N TYR A 143 28.83 7.53 8.15
CA TYR A 143 28.62 6.29 7.40
C TYR A 143 27.79 5.30 8.22
N THR A 144 26.80 4.67 7.58
CA THR A 144 26.00 3.58 8.16
C THR A 144 25.87 2.40 7.19
N PRO A 145 26.02 1.16 7.68
CA PRO A 145 25.69 -0.03 6.88
C PRO A 145 24.18 -0.28 6.74
N ARG A 146 23.35 0.49 7.46
CA ARG A 146 21.88 0.42 7.40
C ARG A 146 21.30 1.47 6.46
N ARG A 147 19.98 1.48 6.30
CA ARG A 147 19.32 2.41 5.38
C ARG A 147 19.41 3.83 5.95
N PHE A 148 19.63 4.80 5.06
CA PHE A 148 19.68 6.23 5.39
C PHE A 148 18.58 6.68 6.36
N ARG A 149 17.32 6.28 6.12
CA ARG A 149 16.15 6.67 6.93
C ARG A 149 16.24 6.26 8.40
N ASP A 150 17.02 5.22 8.72
CA ASP A 150 17.07 4.65 10.06
C ASP A 150 17.86 5.56 11.02
N ILE A 151 18.71 6.45 10.51
CA ILE A 151 19.53 7.40 11.31
C ILE A 151 19.36 8.88 10.92
N ARG A 152 18.69 9.18 9.81
CA ARG A 152 18.60 10.53 9.22
C ARG A 152 18.30 11.61 10.24
N ARG A 153 17.19 11.49 10.97
CA ARG A 153 16.70 12.50 11.93
C ARG A 153 17.77 12.82 12.97
N GLU A 154 18.39 11.78 13.52
CA GLU A 154 19.37 11.93 14.59
C GLU A 154 20.69 12.54 14.07
N ALA A 155 21.14 12.14 12.88
CA ALA A 155 22.29 12.74 12.22
C ALA A 155 22.07 14.25 11.93
N ALA A 156 20.88 14.63 11.45
CA ALA A 156 20.53 16.03 11.23
C ALA A 156 20.45 16.83 12.54
N ARG A 157 19.90 16.23 13.61
CA ARG A 157 19.81 16.85 14.94
C ARG A 157 21.19 17.18 15.51
N LEU A 158 22.15 16.28 15.33
CA LEU A 158 23.52 16.42 15.83
C LEU A 158 24.47 17.19 14.88
N GLY A 159 23.95 17.74 13.77
CA GLY A 159 24.72 18.62 12.90
C GLY A 159 25.72 17.92 11.97
N ALA A 160 25.49 16.67 11.59
CA ALA A 160 26.26 16.02 10.54
C ALA A 160 26.11 16.78 9.21
N VAL A 161 27.15 16.82 8.37
CA VAL A 161 27.05 17.42 7.03
C VAL A 161 26.22 16.54 6.07
N GLY A 162 26.20 15.24 6.33
CA GLY A 162 25.41 14.29 5.56
C GLY A 162 25.64 12.85 6.02
N VAL A 163 24.85 11.94 5.44
CA VAL A 163 24.91 10.51 5.71
C VAL A 163 25.28 9.75 4.44
N ILE A 164 26.23 8.84 4.57
CA ILE A 164 26.63 7.87 3.55
C ILE A 164 26.06 6.52 3.98
N SER A 165 25.10 6.00 3.21
CA SER A 165 24.42 4.73 3.50
C SER A 165 24.78 3.69 2.46
N SER A 166 25.12 2.49 2.92
CA SER A 166 25.24 1.31 2.07
C SER A 166 24.15 0.27 2.32
N GLY A 167 23.08 0.65 3.02
CA GLY A 167 22.01 -0.25 3.41
C GLY A 167 21.00 -0.47 2.29
N LEU A 168 20.83 -1.72 1.90
CA LEU A 168 19.78 -2.16 0.97
C LEU A 168 18.52 -2.58 1.73
N LEU A 169 17.34 -2.43 1.09
CA LEU A 169 16.10 -3.02 1.61
C LEU A 169 16.21 -4.54 1.73
N HIS A 170 16.78 -5.18 0.70
CA HIS A 170 17.12 -6.59 0.67
C HIS A 170 18.63 -6.71 0.42
N PRO A 171 19.42 -7.24 1.38
CA PRO A 171 20.87 -7.31 1.26
C PRO A 171 21.31 -8.50 0.38
N THR A 172 20.79 -8.56 -0.84
CA THR A 172 21.00 -9.64 -1.82
C THR A 172 22.17 -9.35 -2.77
N SER A 173 22.66 -8.11 -2.79
CA SER A 173 23.72 -7.64 -3.68
C SER A 173 24.80 -6.87 -2.92
N LYS A 174 26.02 -6.89 -3.43
CA LYS A 174 27.15 -6.10 -2.91
C LYS A 174 27.48 -4.85 -3.72
N THR A 175 26.94 -4.77 -4.93
CA THR A 175 27.28 -3.75 -5.95
C THR A 175 26.12 -2.79 -6.21
N ASP A 176 24.91 -3.13 -5.76
CA ASP A 176 23.74 -2.28 -5.96
C ASP A 176 23.68 -1.16 -4.94
N THR A 177 22.98 -0.09 -5.31
CA THR A 177 22.75 1.08 -4.47
C THR A 177 21.27 1.27 -4.20
N GLN A 178 20.93 1.64 -2.97
CA GLN A 178 19.56 1.85 -2.54
C GLN A 178 19.06 3.21 -3.03
N TRP A 179 17.89 3.24 -3.66
CA TRP A 179 17.17 4.48 -3.88
C TRP A 179 16.74 5.06 -2.53
N ILE A 180 17.28 6.23 -2.20
CA ILE A 180 16.86 7.04 -1.05
C ILE A 180 15.73 7.97 -1.52
N GLY A 181 14.51 7.43 -1.49
CA GLY A 181 13.29 8.16 -1.81
C GLY A 181 12.62 8.81 -0.60
N ALA A 182 13.27 8.90 0.57
CA ALA A 182 12.71 9.53 1.77
C ALA A 182 13.82 10.23 2.59
N ASN A 183 13.73 11.56 2.71
CA ASN A 183 14.70 12.39 3.44
C ASN A 183 14.00 13.40 4.36
N THR A 184 13.27 12.87 5.33
CA THR A 184 12.49 13.67 6.29
C THR A 184 12.88 13.38 7.74
N ASP A 185 12.75 14.40 8.58
CA ASP A 185 12.80 14.33 10.04
C ASP A 185 11.65 13.51 10.63
N ILE A 186 10.59 13.26 9.87
CA ILE A 186 9.41 12.52 10.34
C ILE A 186 9.67 11.01 10.23
N PRO A 187 9.77 10.27 11.36
CA PRO A 187 10.00 8.84 11.30
C PRO A 187 8.84 8.12 10.62
N GLY A 188 9.16 7.30 9.62
CA GLY A 188 8.16 6.66 8.77
C GLY A 188 7.49 7.56 7.74
N GLY A 189 7.80 8.87 7.74
CA GLY A 189 7.38 9.84 6.72
C GLY A 189 8.01 9.57 5.35
N TRP A 190 7.69 10.40 4.36
CA TRP A 190 8.20 10.24 2.99
C TRP A 190 9.01 11.44 2.52
N GLY A 191 8.35 12.50 2.07
CA GLY A 191 9.04 13.64 1.48
C GLY A 191 9.35 14.76 2.46
N THR A 192 10.35 15.56 2.10
CA THR A 192 10.86 16.67 2.91
C THR A 192 9.91 17.85 2.89
N GLN A 193 9.55 18.35 4.07
CA GLN A 193 8.75 19.55 4.25
C GLN A 193 9.61 20.82 4.34
N LYS A 194 8.97 21.97 4.15
CA LYS A 194 9.62 23.29 4.03
C LYS A 194 10.44 23.70 5.27
N LYS A 195 10.03 23.27 6.46
CA LYS A 195 10.65 23.66 7.75
C LYS A 195 11.75 22.70 8.21
N GLU A 196 11.93 21.59 7.52
CA GLU A 196 12.89 20.57 7.92
C GLU A 196 14.32 21.00 7.61
N LYS A 197 15.27 20.53 8.43
CA LYS A 197 16.69 20.76 8.13
C LYS A 197 17.08 19.90 6.94
N PRO A 198 17.69 20.47 5.88
CA PRO A 198 18.22 19.68 4.79
C PRO A 198 19.43 18.87 5.29
N LEU A 199 19.59 17.66 4.76
CA LEU A 199 20.72 16.78 5.05
C LEU A 199 21.15 16.10 3.76
N ILE A 200 22.45 16.10 3.46
CA ILE A 200 22.96 15.39 2.29
C ILE A 200 22.80 13.89 2.50
N ALA A 201 22.15 13.23 1.54
CA ALA A 201 21.94 11.79 1.54
C ALA A 201 22.74 11.16 0.41
N LEU A 202 23.70 10.30 0.76
CA LEU A 202 24.48 9.53 -0.22
C LEU A 202 24.16 8.04 -0.08
N SER A 203 23.91 7.37 -1.21
CA SER A 203 23.84 5.91 -1.27
C SER A 203 25.01 5.34 -2.05
N ILE A 204 25.74 4.42 -1.43
CA ILE A 204 26.86 3.69 -2.03
C ILE A 204 26.61 2.19 -1.96
N ALA A 205 27.36 1.43 -2.74
CA ALA A 205 27.24 -0.03 -2.72
C ALA A 205 27.79 -0.61 -1.40
N PRO A 206 27.25 -1.73 -0.89
CA PRO A 206 27.78 -2.41 0.29
C PRO A 206 29.29 -2.63 0.28
N GLU A 207 29.87 -3.03 -0.85
CA GLU A 207 31.32 -3.23 -0.97
C GLU A 207 32.13 -1.93 -0.80
N GLN A 208 31.60 -0.80 -1.28
CA GLN A 208 32.22 0.52 -1.10
C GLN A 208 32.12 0.95 0.37
N GLY A 209 31.02 0.62 1.04
CA GLY A 209 30.85 0.83 2.47
C GLY A 209 31.83 0.00 3.31
N GLU A 210 32.00 -1.29 2.97
CA GLU A 210 33.01 -2.15 3.58
C GLU A 210 34.43 -1.60 3.39
N GLN A 211 34.74 -1.06 2.20
CA GLN A 211 36.02 -0.41 1.93
C GLN A 211 36.22 0.86 2.76
N LEU A 212 35.21 1.71 2.86
CA LEU A 212 35.23 2.92 3.67
C LEU A 212 35.51 2.61 5.14
N ALA A 213 34.84 1.59 5.68
CA ALA A 213 35.04 1.13 7.06
C ALA A 213 36.45 0.57 7.29
N ARG A 214 37.02 -0.19 6.33
CA ARG A 214 38.41 -0.67 6.40
C ARG A 214 39.41 0.48 6.43
N MET A 215 39.27 1.45 5.53
CA MET A 215 40.16 2.62 5.50
C MET A 215 40.09 3.43 6.80
N ALA A 216 38.89 3.59 7.38
CA ALA A 216 38.69 4.30 8.63
C ALA A 216 39.29 3.58 9.85
N ALA A 217 39.42 2.25 9.79
CA ALA A 217 40.11 1.47 10.83
C ALA A 217 41.64 1.67 10.78
N GLU A 218 42.19 2.06 9.63
CA GLU A 218 43.63 2.30 9.43
C GLU A 218 44.03 3.77 9.67
N GLY A 219 43.07 4.71 9.61
CA GLY A 219 43.34 6.12 9.84
C GLY A 219 42.16 7.03 9.49
N THR A 220 42.41 8.33 9.43
CA THR A 220 41.38 9.32 9.09
C THR A 220 40.98 9.20 7.63
N VAL A 221 39.66 9.14 7.40
CA VAL A 221 39.05 9.17 6.07
C VAL A 221 38.33 10.49 5.89
N ARG A 222 38.57 11.15 4.76
CA ARG A 222 37.85 12.37 4.37
C ARG A 222 37.14 12.15 3.05
N VAL A 223 35.88 12.55 2.99
CA VAL A 223 35.04 12.46 1.80
C VAL A 223 34.67 13.87 1.36
N ARG A 224 34.77 14.11 0.05
CA ARG A 224 34.27 15.31 -0.61
C ARG A 224 33.08 14.94 -1.48
N ALA A 225 31.97 15.64 -1.29
CA ALA A 225 30.84 15.61 -2.19
C ALA A 225 30.67 16.98 -2.85
N LYS A 226 30.63 17.01 -4.18
CA LYS A 226 30.25 18.19 -4.96
C LYS A 226 28.90 17.90 -5.60
N ILE A 227 27.85 18.56 -5.13
CA ILE A 227 26.46 18.31 -5.53
C ILE A 227 25.85 19.62 -5.98
N LYS A 228 25.28 19.62 -7.18
CA LYS A 228 24.45 20.71 -7.69
C LYS A 228 23.00 20.24 -7.71
N ALA A 229 22.26 20.62 -6.67
CA ALA A 229 20.87 20.25 -6.47
C ALA A 229 20.03 21.47 -6.05
N GLU A 230 18.71 21.34 -6.14
CA GLU A 230 17.79 22.43 -5.80
C GLU A 230 16.58 21.87 -5.07
N LEU A 231 16.26 22.49 -3.93
CA LEU A 231 15.01 22.34 -3.19
C LEU A 231 14.16 23.59 -3.45
N TYR A 232 12.97 23.42 -3.99
CA TYR A 232 12.13 24.55 -4.41
C TYR A 232 10.64 24.23 -4.30
N ALA A 233 9.80 25.27 -4.35
CA ALA A 233 8.37 25.10 -4.51
C ALA A 233 8.07 24.84 -6.00
N GLY A 234 7.56 23.65 -6.31
CA GLY A 234 7.26 23.22 -7.68
C GLY A 234 5.93 22.50 -7.79
N THR A 235 5.81 21.61 -8.78
CA THR A 235 4.60 20.80 -8.99
C THR A 235 4.91 19.30 -9.01
N LEU A 236 3.92 18.48 -8.68
CA LEU A 236 3.97 17.02 -8.75
C LEU A 236 2.67 16.51 -9.41
N PRO A 237 2.65 16.41 -10.75
CA PRO A 237 1.42 16.20 -11.49
C PRO A 237 0.76 14.84 -11.24
N MET A 238 -0.58 14.79 -11.36
CA MET A 238 -1.31 13.55 -11.57
C MET A 238 -2.10 13.62 -12.88
N ILE A 239 -2.40 12.46 -13.48
CA ILE A 239 -3.10 12.35 -14.75
C ILE A 239 -4.30 11.44 -14.56
N THR A 240 -5.46 11.87 -15.06
CA THR A 240 -6.64 11.02 -15.13
C THR A 240 -7.22 10.98 -16.54
N ALA A 241 -7.75 9.83 -16.92
CA ALA A 241 -8.41 9.61 -18.20
C ALA A 241 -9.61 8.68 -18.00
N THR A 242 -10.58 8.72 -18.91
CA THR A 242 -11.81 7.94 -18.75
C THR A 242 -12.31 7.39 -20.08
N ILE A 243 -12.63 6.09 -20.10
CA ILE A 243 -13.46 5.49 -21.14
C ILE A 243 -14.93 5.62 -20.70
N PRO A 244 -15.79 6.34 -21.45
CA PRO A 244 -17.15 6.62 -21.00
C PRO A 244 -18.07 5.39 -21.06
N GLY A 245 -18.85 5.19 -19.98
CA GLY A 245 -19.94 4.21 -19.92
C GLY A 245 -21.15 4.60 -20.78
N ARG A 246 -22.18 3.74 -20.81
CA ARG A 246 -23.44 4.03 -21.55
C ARG A 246 -24.49 4.76 -20.72
N GLU A 247 -24.69 4.33 -19.48
CA GLU A 247 -25.94 4.56 -18.74
C GLU A 247 -25.75 4.84 -17.25
N SER A 248 -24.61 4.47 -16.67
CA SER A 248 -24.37 4.61 -15.24
C SER A 248 -23.51 5.84 -14.94
N GLU A 249 -23.89 6.58 -13.91
CA GLU A 249 -23.04 7.60 -13.30
C GLU A 249 -21.88 6.98 -12.51
N GLN A 250 -21.89 5.66 -12.26
CA GLN A 250 -20.83 4.97 -11.55
C GLN A 250 -19.62 4.68 -12.46
N GLU A 251 -18.48 4.47 -11.83
CA GLU A 251 -17.23 4.12 -12.50
C GLU A 251 -16.42 3.06 -11.75
N VAL A 252 -15.45 2.48 -12.45
CA VAL A 252 -14.38 1.65 -11.86
C VAL A 252 -13.05 2.32 -12.12
N LEU A 253 -12.13 2.26 -11.16
CA LEU A 253 -10.86 2.97 -11.18
C LEU A 253 -9.68 1.99 -11.25
N LEU A 254 -8.74 2.24 -12.15
CA LEU A 254 -7.41 1.64 -12.14
C LEU A 254 -6.40 2.72 -11.80
N LEU A 255 -5.61 2.52 -10.75
CA LEU A 255 -4.60 3.48 -10.31
C LEU A 255 -3.21 2.84 -10.19
N ALA A 256 -2.18 3.62 -10.53
CA ALA A 256 -0.79 3.27 -10.29
C ALA A 256 0.04 4.51 -9.93
N PRO A 257 1.05 4.35 -9.07
CA PRO A 257 2.11 5.34 -8.92
C PRO A 257 2.77 5.64 -10.26
N LEU A 258 3.10 6.90 -10.52
CA LEU A 258 3.83 7.30 -11.74
C LEU A 258 5.32 7.54 -11.51
N TYR A 259 5.72 7.92 -10.30
CA TYR A 259 7.04 8.49 -10.04
C TYR A 259 7.94 7.63 -9.16
N GLY A 260 9.15 7.38 -9.66
CA GLY A 260 10.19 6.59 -9.02
C GLY A 260 11.13 6.00 -10.08
N PRO A 261 12.36 5.62 -9.70
CA PRO A 261 13.43 5.35 -10.67
C PRO A 261 13.41 3.94 -11.30
N GLY A 262 12.61 3.03 -10.75
CA GLY A 262 12.63 1.61 -11.10
C GLY A 262 11.75 1.27 -12.31
N ALA A 263 12.15 0.21 -13.01
CA ALA A 263 11.39 -0.38 -14.12
C ALA A 263 10.20 -1.19 -13.61
N HIS A 264 10.37 -1.99 -12.56
CA HIS A 264 9.28 -2.73 -11.90
C HIS A 264 8.43 -1.80 -11.06
N TYR A 265 9.07 -0.95 -10.25
CA TYR A 265 8.37 0.03 -9.43
C TYR A 265 8.88 1.45 -9.72
N PRO A 266 8.04 2.34 -10.27
CA PRO A 266 6.62 2.15 -10.62
C PRO A 266 6.35 1.97 -12.13
N ALA A 267 7.37 2.00 -12.99
CA ALA A 267 7.16 2.14 -14.43
C ALA A 267 6.32 1.01 -15.06
N ALA A 268 6.48 -0.24 -14.61
CA ALA A 268 5.69 -1.38 -15.08
C ALA A 268 4.19 -1.21 -14.79
N GLY A 269 3.82 -0.82 -13.57
CA GLY A 269 2.43 -0.56 -13.22
C GLY A 269 1.84 0.55 -14.08
N ALA A 270 2.54 1.68 -14.17
CA ALA A 270 2.11 2.83 -14.98
C ALA A 270 1.96 2.50 -16.47
N ALA A 271 2.88 1.71 -17.04
CA ALA A 271 2.82 1.27 -18.44
C ALA A 271 1.69 0.28 -18.70
N VAL A 272 1.44 -0.66 -17.78
CA VAL A 272 0.29 -1.58 -17.86
C VAL A 272 -1.02 -0.79 -17.82
N LEU A 273 -1.13 0.29 -17.04
CA LEU A 273 -2.31 1.17 -17.07
C LEU A 273 -2.56 1.76 -18.47
N ILE A 274 -1.52 2.25 -19.14
CA ILE A 274 -1.62 2.82 -20.50
C ILE A 274 -2.11 1.74 -21.48
N GLU A 275 -1.53 0.54 -21.39
CA GLU A 275 -1.92 -0.57 -22.24
C GLU A 275 -3.34 -1.06 -21.95
N CYS A 276 -3.76 -1.14 -20.69
CA CYS A 276 -5.14 -1.42 -20.29
C CYS A 276 -6.11 -0.41 -20.94
N ALA A 277 -5.79 0.89 -20.89
CA ALA A 277 -6.60 1.91 -21.55
C ALA A 277 -6.69 1.67 -23.07
N ARG A 278 -5.58 1.35 -23.73
CA ARG A 278 -5.53 1.05 -25.17
C ARG A 278 -6.36 -0.17 -25.54
N VAL A 279 -6.18 -1.30 -24.86
CA VAL A 279 -6.86 -2.56 -25.21
C VAL A 279 -8.35 -2.51 -24.87
N LEU A 280 -8.73 -1.89 -23.76
CA LEU A 280 -10.14 -1.73 -23.40
C LEU A 280 -10.86 -0.77 -24.34
N LYS A 281 -10.22 0.35 -24.72
CA LYS A 281 -10.77 1.26 -25.73
C LYS A 281 -11.00 0.54 -27.06
N ARG A 282 -10.00 -0.22 -27.53
CA ARG A 282 -10.11 -1.03 -28.75
C ARG A 282 -11.22 -2.09 -28.67
N LEU A 283 -11.31 -2.80 -27.55
CA LEU A 283 -12.36 -3.80 -27.33
C LEU A 283 -13.75 -3.17 -27.39
N ILE A 284 -13.93 -2.02 -26.73
CA ILE A 284 -15.19 -1.27 -26.67
C ILE A 284 -15.57 -0.68 -28.03
N ASP A 285 -14.60 -0.17 -28.80
CA ASP A 285 -14.85 0.38 -30.14
C ASP A 285 -15.17 -0.72 -31.17
N SER A 286 -14.68 -1.95 -30.97
CA SER A 286 -14.84 -3.04 -31.94
C SER A 286 -16.31 -3.43 -32.16
N THR A 287 -17.15 -3.32 -31.13
CA THR A 287 -18.61 -3.54 -31.23
C THR A 287 -19.35 -2.68 -30.21
N THR A 288 -20.49 -2.10 -30.58
CA THR A 288 -21.31 -1.33 -29.63
C THR A 288 -21.78 -2.16 -28.45
N THR A 289 -21.84 -3.49 -28.57
CA THR A 289 -22.18 -4.42 -27.48
C THR A 289 -21.11 -4.51 -26.39
N ASN A 290 -19.86 -4.17 -26.67
CA ASN A 290 -18.77 -4.23 -25.69
C ASN A 290 -18.67 -2.98 -24.80
N ARG A 291 -19.38 -1.90 -25.11
CA ARG A 291 -19.33 -0.70 -24.28
C ARG A 291 -19.91 -0.97 -22.88
N SER A 292 -19.16 -0.68 -21.83
CA SER A 292 -19.53 -0.95 -20.45
C SER A 292 -20.71 -0.09 -19.95
N ARG A 293 -21.40 -0.55 -18.90
CA ARG A 293 -22.48 0.20 -18.25
C ARG A 293 -21.92 1.43 -17.53
N ARG A 294 -20.85 1.21 -16.77
CA ARG A 294 -20.06 2.19 -16.00
C ARG A 294 -18.88 2.69 -16.80
N ALA A 295 -18.37 3.86 -16.43
CA ALA A 295 -17.11 4.35 -16.96
C ALA A 295 -15.91 3.57 -16.39
N ILE A 296 -14.81 3.55 -17.14
CA ILE A 296 -13.52 3.01 -16.68
C ILE A 296 -12.54 4.18 -16.58
N ARG A 297 -12.13 4.52 -15.37
CA ARG A 297 -11.20 5.60 -15.08
C ARG A 297 -9.80 5.07 -14.83
N PHE A 298 -8.81 5.81 -15.30
CA PHE A 298 -7.40 5.58 -15.06
C PHE A 298 -6.82 6.75 -14.27
N LEU A 299 -5.93 6.47 -13.32
CA LEU A 299 -5.24 7.48 -12.52
C LEU A 299 -3.75 7.13 -12.40
N TRP A 300 -2.90 7.99 -12.95
CA TRP A 300 -1.46 7.98 -12.71
C TRP A 300 -1.15 9.09 -11.72
N ALA A 301 -0.67 8.73 -10.53
CA ALA A 301 -0.52 9.69 -9.44
C ALA A 301 0.84 9.56 -8.74
N PRO A 302 1.34 10.61 -8.08
CA PRO A 302 2.38 10.45 -7.07
C PRO A 302 1.81 9.60 -5.93
N LYS A 303 2.52 8.52 -5.57
CA LYS A 303 2.09 7.64 -4.47
C LYS A 303 1.87 8.43 -3.19
N LEU A 304 0.85 8.04 -2.42
CA LEU A 304 0.35 8.73 -1.23
C LEU A 304 -0.19 10.14 -1.55
N TYR A 305 0.65 11.05 -2.01
CA TYR A 305 0.32 12.46 -2.19
C TYR A 305 -0.79 12.71 -3.19
N GLY A 306 -0.75 12.02 -4.33
CA GLY A 306 -1.72 12.18 -5.40
C GLY A 306 -3.01 11.45 -5.09
N ALA A 307 -2.93 10.25 -4.50
CA ALA A 307 -4.11 9.55 -4.02
C ALA A 307 -4.81 10.33 -2.89
N MET A 308 -4.06 10.93 -1.95
CA MET A 308 -4.63 11.83 -0.94
C MET A 308 -5.24 13.06 -1.61
N ALA A 309 -4.53 13.75 -2.50
CA ALA A 309 -5.07 14.91 -3.21
C ALA A 309 -6.36 14.58 -3.99
N TYR A 310 -6.43 13.38 -4.59
CA TYR A 310 -7.61 12.91 -5.30
C TYR A 310 -8.85 12.81 -4.38
N VAL A 311 -8.68 12.38 -3.12
CA VAL A 311 -9.77 12.36 -2.12
C VAL A 311 -10.38 13.74 -1.90
N TYR A 312 -9.54 14.78 -1.81
CA TYR A 312 -10.01 16.12 -1.44
C TYR A 312 -10.33 17.03 -2.64
N GLN A 313 -9.69 16.81 -3.78
CA GLN A 313 -9.88 17.65 -4.97
C GLN A 313 -10.77 17.01 -6.04
N ARG A 314 -11.02 15.70 -5.98
CA ARG A 314 -11.82 14.94 -6.96
C ARG A 314 -12.81 14.00 -6.27
N LYS A 315 -13.34 14.43 -5.12
CA LYS A 315 -14.30 13.65 -4.32
C LYS A 315 -15.52 13.24 -5.16
N GLU A 316 -15.96 14.08 -6.09
CA GLU A 316 -17.06 13.82 -7.00
C GLU A 316 -16.87 12.58 -7.89
N PHE A 317 -15.62 12.21 -8.20
CA PHE A 317 -15.31 10.99 -8.93
C PHE A 317 -15.30 9.78 -7.99
N LEU A 318 -14.72 9.91 -6.80
CA LEU A 318 -14.73 8.85 -5.79
C LEU A 318 -16.14 8.49 -5.32
N ASP A 319 -17.03 9.47 -5.14
CA ASP A 319 -18.42 9.27 -4.74
C ASP A 319 -19.21 8.40 -5.74
N ARG A 320 -18.70 8.28 -6.96
CA ARG A 320 -19.27 7.46 -8.04
C ARG A 320 -18.47 6.19 -8.29
N THR A 321 -17.31 6.04 -7.68
CA THR A 321 -16.41 4.90 -7.91
C THR A 321 -16.90 3.70 -7.11
N LEU A 322 -17.29 2.64 -7.81
CA LEU A 322 -17.72 1.38 -7.21
C LEU A 322 -16.52 0.55 -6.70
N PHE A 323 -15.43 0.60 -7.45
CA PHE A 323 -14.27 -0.26 -7.27
C PHE A 323 -13.01 0.46 -7.73
N ALA A 324 -11.91 0.26 -7.00
CA ALA A 324 -10.59 0.66 -7.43
C ALA A 324 -9.59 -0.51 -7.36
N LEU A 325 -8.65 -0.56 -8.30
CA LEU A 325 -7.51 -1.47 -8.26
C LEU A 325 -6.22 -0.67 -8.29
N VAL A 326 -5.36 -0.88 -7.29
CA VAL A 326 -3.98 -0.40 -7.30
C VAL A 326 -3.10 -1.46 -7.98
N LEU A 327 -2.34 -1.03 -8.99
CA LEU A 327 -1.30 -1.83 -9.65
C LEU A 327 0.06 -1.11 -9.52
N GLU A 328 0.79 -1.38 -8.43
CA GLU A 328 2.01 -0.62 -8.14
C GLU A 328 3.27 -1.16 -8.79
N THR A 329 3.45 -2.48 -8.78
CA THR A 329 4.73 -3.09 -9.09
C THR A 329 4.58 -4.44 -9.75
N GLY A 330 5.63 -4.74 -10.52
CA GLY A 330 6.02 -6.09 -10.83
C GLY A 330 5.68 -6.46 -12.26
N ALA A 331 6.69 -6.91 -12.96
CA ALA A 331 6.55 -7.72 -14.16
C ALA A 331 7.76 -8.65 -14.26
N GLY A 332 8.19 -9.24 -13.14
CA GLY A 332 9.34 -10.13 -13.07
C GLY A 332 9.14 -11.44 -13.84
N ASN A 333 10.20 -12.24 -13.91
CA ASN A 333 10.18 -13.52 -14.62
C ASN A 333 9.14 -14.47 -13.97
N PRO A 334 8.07 -14.83 -14.70
CA PRO A 334 6.98 -15.65 -14.16
C PRO A 334 7.39 -17.08 -13.78
N ASP A 335 8.55 -17.57 -14.24
CA ASP A 335 9.03 -18.92 -13.95
C ASP A 335 9.79 -19.02 -12.61
N ILE A 336 10.06 -17.87 -11.97
CA ILE A 336 10.76 -17.81 -10.68
C ILE A 336 9.74 -17.97 -9.54
N SER A 337 10.06 -18.82 -8.57
CA SER A 337 9.11 -19.27 -7.54
C SER A 337 8.61 -18.15 -6.61
N TRP A 338 9.40 -17.11 -6.37
CA TRP A 338 9.00 -15.91 -5.63
C TRP A 338 8.33 -14.85 -6.51
N CYS A 339 8.32 -15.01 -7.83
CA CYS A 339 7.62 -14.12 -8.75
C CYS A 339 6.12 -14.46 -8.86
N ARG A 340 5.42 -14.40 -7.71
CA ARG A 340 4.00 -14.73 -7.58
C ARG A 340 3.12 -13.49 -7.69
N TRP A 341 1.86 -13.71 -8.05
CA TRP A 341 0.84 -12.68 -7.87
C TRP A 341 0.41 -12.68 -6.41
N SER A 342 0.39 -11.49 -5.81
CA SER A 342 -0.27 -11.29 -4.52
C SER A 342 -1.51 -10.45 -4.76
N TYR A 343 -2.66 -10.97 -4.34
CA TYR A 343 -3.93 -10.26 -4.40
C TYR A 343 -4.38 -9.91 -2.99
N ARG A 344 -4.67 -8.62 -2.76
CA ARG A 344 -5.17 -8.12 -1.48
C ARG A 344 -6.52 -7.45 -1.71
N PRO A 345 -7.62 -8.06 -1.23
CA PRO A 345 -8.96 -7.50 -1.33
C PRO A 345 -9.22 -6.45 -0.23
N SER A 346 -10.47 -5.99 -0.09
CA SER A 346 -10.87 -5.02 0.94
C SER A 346 -10.66 -5.56 2.37
N PRO A 347 -10.45 -4.69 3.38
CA PRO A 347 -10.30 -5.10 4.78
C PRO A 347 -11.64 -5.54 5.40
N VAL A 348 -11.59 -6.24 6.52
CA VAL A 348 -12.77 -6.81 7.21
C VAL A 348 -13.88 -5.79 7.53
N MET A 349 -13.55 -4.51 7.75
CA MET A 349 -14.57 -3.48 8.00
C MET A 349 -15.35 -3.06 6.76
N PHE A 350 -14.82 -3.31 5.56
CA PHE A 350 -15.33 -2.78 4.29
C PHE A 350 -15.50 -3.89 3.22
N ARG A 351 -15.90 -5.09 3.66
CA ARG A 351 -16.18 -6.22 2.78
C ARG A 351 -17.19 -5.84 1.70
N HIS A 352 -16.81 -6.09 0.44
CA HIS A 352 -17.61 -5.77 -0.74
C HIS A 352 -17.55 -6.89 -1.78
N PHE A 353 -18.60 -7.07 -2.58
CA PHE A 353 -18.72 -8.19 -3.54
C PHE A 353 -17.58 -8.24 -4.58
N THR A 354 -16.90 -7.11 -4.78
CA THR A 354 -15.72 -7.03 -5.65
C THR A 354 -14.60 -7.95 -5.18
N ASP A 355 -14.51 -8.28 -3.88
CA ASP A 355 -13.53 -9.22 -3.30
C ASP A 355 -13.54 -10.55 -4.04
N GLY A 356 -14.70 -11.22 -4.09
CA GLY A 356 -14.86 -12.50 -4.77
C GLY A 356 -14.61 -12.39 -6.27
N VAL A 357 -15.13 -11.33 -6.91
CA VAL A 357 -14.95 -11.11 -8.36
C VAL A 357 -13.48 -10.97 -8.73
N GLY A 358 -12.77 -10.10 -8.03
CA GLY A 358 -11.37 -9.80 -8.27
C GLY A 358 -10.47 -11.01 -8.03
N TRP A 359 -10.70 -11.72 -6.92
CA TRP A 359 -10.00 -12.94 -6.59
C TRP A 359 -10.21 -14.04 -7.64
N THR A 360 -11.46 -14.30 -8.02
CA THR A 360 -11.79 -15.35 -9.00
C THR A 360 -11.24 -15.03 -10.39
N ILE A 361 -11.37 -13.80 -10.89
CA ILE A 361 -10.84 -13.44 -12.22
C ILE A 361 -9.32 -13.65 -12.30
N CYS A 362 -8.58 -13.28 -11.24
CA CYS A 362 -7.13 -13.51 -11.20
C CYS A 362 -6.78 -15.00 -11.24
N GLN A 363 -7.51 -15.82 -10.46
CA GLN A 363 -7.30 -17.27 -10.46
C GLN A 363 -7.64 -17.93 -11.79
N GLU A 364 -8.79 -17.59 -12.38
CA GLU A 364 -9.24 -18.14 -13.67
C GLU A 364 -8.27 -17.80 -14.81
N TYR A 365 -7.72 -16.57 -14.83
CA TYR A 365 -6.71 -16.20 -15.81
C TYR A 365 -5.45 -17.06 -15.66
N LEU A 366 -4.91 -17.18 -14.45
CA LEU A 366 -3.72 -17.98 -14.20
C LEU A 366 -3.98 -19.46 -14.51
N ALA A 367 -5.12 -20.02 -14.11
CA ALA A 367 -5.46 -21.40 -14.43
C ALA A 367 -5.49 -21.66 -15.95
N ALA A 368 -5.99 -20.70 -16.73
CA ALA A 368 -6.08 -20.83 -18.18
C ALA A 368 -4.74 -20.63 -18.92
N TYR A 369 -3.92 -19.65 -18.50
CA TYR A 369 -2.73 -19.23 -19.26
C TYR A 369 -1.39 -19.51 -18.57
N ARG A 370 -1.40 -19.72 -17.26
CA ARG A 370 -0.23 -19.89 -16.40
C ARG A 370 -0.48 -20.92 -15.28
N PRO A 371 -0.93 -22.15 -15.57
CA PRO A 371 -1.32 -23.12 -14.53
C PRO A 371 -0.17 -23.53 -13.59
N GLN A 372 1.08 -23.28 -13.98
CA GLN A 372 2.26 -23.45 -13.15
C GLN A 372 2.48 -22.32 -12.14
N ARG A 373 1.76 -21.21 -12.29
CA ARG A 373 1.74 -20.08 -11.36
C ARG A 373 0.47 -20.16 -10.52
N PHE A 374 0.54 -19.57 -9.34
CA PHE A 374 -0.65 -19.34 -8.55
C PHE A 374 -0.68 -17.90 -8.04
N CYS A 375 -1.90 -17.41 -7.86
CA CYS A 375 -2.15 -16.16 -7.17
C CYS A 375 -2.26 -16.49 -5.68
N GLU A 376 -1.56 -15.74 -4.84
CA GLU A 376 -1.68 -15.86 -3.40
C GLU A 376 -2.66 -14.79 -2.91
N LEU A 377 -3.74 -15.21 -2.25
CA LEU A 377 -4.58 -14.31 -1.50
C LEU A 377 -3.81 -13.88 -0.24
N ARG A 378 -3.58 -12.59 -0.08
CA ARG A 378 -2.82 -12.03 1.04
C ARG A 378 -3.75 -11.17 1.92
N PRO A 379 -3.50 -11.08 3.23
CA PRO A 379 -4.22 -10.15 4.12
C PRO A 379 -4.15 -8.71 3.63
N PHE A 380 -5.09 -7.87 4.06
CA PHE A 380 -5.05 -6.45 3.70
C PHE A 380 -3.77 -5.77 4.21
N SER A 381 -3.30 -4.74 3.50
CA SER A 381 -2.08 -4.02 3.86
C SER A 381 -2.08 -2.59 3.34
N LEU A 382 -1.55 -1.66 4.13
CA LEU A 382 -1.52 -0.23 3.83
C LEU A 382 -0.28 0.23 3.03
N HIS A 383 0.53 -0.71 2.52
CA HIS A 383 1.77 -0.35 1.81
C HIS A 383 1.54 0.26 0.43
N ALA A 384 0.32 0.23 -0.09
CA ALA A 384 -0.12 0.82 -1.35
C ALA A 384 -1.22 1.86 -1.10
N ASP A 385 -1.63 2.61 -2.13
CA ASP A 385 -2.69 3.62 -2.06
C ASP A 385 -4.11 3.00 -1.99
N VAL A 386 -4.32 2.12 -1.00
CA VAL A 386 -5.57 1.38 -0.77
C VAL A 386 -6.48 2.04 0.27
N PHE A 387 -6.12 3.23 0.74
CA PHE A 387 -6.84 3.91 1.81
C PHE A 387 -8.20 4.47 1.40
N TYR A 388 -8.63 4.34 0.14
CA TYR A 388 -10.04 4.60 -0.22
C TYR A 388 -11.01 3.55 0.36
N ASN A 389 -10.49 2.46 0.95
CA ASN A 389 -11.29 1.53 1.77
C ASN A 389 -11.72 2.12 3.12
N ASP A 390 -11.27 3.33 3.49
CA ASP A 390 -11.88 4.09 4.57
C ASP A 390 -13.40 4.18 4.31
N PRO A 391 -14.28 3.69 5.20
CA PRO A 391 -15.73 3.76 5.01
C PRO A 391 -16.27 5.17 4.77
N ALA A 392 -15.57 6.22 5.21
CA ALA A 392 -15.92 7.60 4.93
C ALA A 392 -15.59 8.04 3.49
N ILE A 393 -14.68 7.34 2.80
CA ILE A 393 -14.43 7.47 1.36
C ILE A 393 -15.32 6.49 0.57
N GLY A 394 -15.39 5.24 1.01
CA GLY A 394 -16.37 4.26 0.55
C GLY A 394 -16.07 3.59 -0.78
N VAL A 395 -14.80 3.43 -1.17
CA VAL A 395 -14.42 2.77 -2.43
C VAL A 395 -13.67 1.48 -2.17
N SER A 396 -14.23 0.35 -2.63
CA SER A 396 -13.60 -0.96 -2.45
C SER A 396 -12.32 -1.01 -3.27
N THR A 397 -11.18 -0.97 -2.60
CA THR A 397 -9.88 -0.76 -3.24
C THR A 397 -8.98 -1.95 -3.03
N HIS A 398 -8.66 -2.65 -4.11
CA HIS A 398 -7.83 -3.84 -4.05
C HIS A 398 -6.41 -3.52 -4.49
N TRP A 399 -5.49 -4.41 -4.17
CA TRP A 399 -4.10 -4.30 -4.59
C TRP A 399 -3.62 -5.60 -5.21
N LEU A 400 -3.14 -5.50 -6.46
CA LEU A 400 -2.48 -6.57 -7.17
C LEU A 400 -1.00 -6.20 -7.34
N THR A 401 -0.10 -7.13 -7.01
CA THR A 401 1.32 -7.03 -7.33
C THR A 401 1.80 -8.21 -8.16
N GLY A 402 2.66 -7.93 -9.14
CA GLY A 402 3.54 -8.92 -9.73
C GLY A 402 4.83 -9.05 -8.91
N GLY A 403 5.45 -10.23 -8.91
CA GLY A 403 6.72 -10.40 -8.21
C GLY A 403 7.89 -9.74 -8.94
N ALA A 404 8.82 -9.21 -8.14
CA ALA A 404 10.12 -8.61 -8.47
C ALA A 404 10.81 -8.05 -7.21
N ASP A 405 10.06 -7.98 -6.10
CA ASP A 405 10.44 -7.29 -4.87
C ASP A 405 11.78 -7.74 -4.26
N GLU A 406 12.12 -9.03 -4.31
CA GLU A 406 13.36 -9.54 -3.69
C GLU A 406 14.64 -9.23 -4.48
N GLU A 407 14.54 -9.07 -5.81
CA GLU A 407 15.72 -8.96 -6.67
C GLU A 407 16.23 -7.52 -6.79
N CYS A 408 15.31 -6.55 -6.92
CA CYS A 408 15.70 -5.22 -7.35
C CYS A 408 14.92 -4.06 -6.71
N LYS A 409 13.99 -4.32 -5.79
CA LYS A 409 13.11 -3.28 -5.26
C LYS A 409 13.87 -2.10 -4.68
N HIS A 410 13.62 -0.93 -5.26
CA HIS A 410 14.25 0.33 -4.86
C HIS A 410 15.79 0.27 -4.91
N THR A 411 16.39 -0.51 -5.82
CA THR A 411 17.85 -0.54 -6.00
C THR A 411 18.23 -0.18 -7.45
N SER A 412 19.52 0.06 -7.68
CA SER A 412 20.05 0.32 -9.03
C SER A 412 20.00 -0.90 -9.98
N ALA A 413 19.59 -2.07 -9.47
CA ALA A 413 19.28 -3.26 -10.25
C ALA A 413 17.86 -3.24 -10.85
N ASP A 414 16.98 -2.33 -10.41
CA ASP A 414 15.63 -2.19 -10.99
C ASP A 414 15.73 -1.55 -12.37
N ARG A 415 15.88 -2.37 -13.40
CA ARG A 415 16.15 -1.95 -14.78
C ARG A 415 15.19 -2.61 -15.74
N VAL A 416 14.98 -1.97 -16.88
CA VAL A 416 14.10 -2.49 -17.95
C VAL A 416 14.48 -3.93 -18.34
N GLU A 417 15.76 -4.31 -18.28
CA GLU A 417 16.21 -5.66 -18.61
C GLU A 417 15.74 -6.76 -17.63
N THR A 418 15.35 -6.40 -16.40
CA THR A 418 14.83 -7.37 -15.42
C THR A 418 13.31 -7.54 -15.52
N VAL A 419 12.65 -6.82 -16.43
CA VAL A 419 11.22 -6.95 -16.72
C VAL A 419 10.95 -8.04 -17.77
N ASP A 420 10.01 -8.93 -17.49
CA ASP A 420 9.55 -9.99 -18.37
C ASP A 420 8.26 -9.59 -19.10
N ARG A 421 8.32 -9.65 -20.43
CA ARG A 421 7.21 -9.36 -21.35
C ARG A 421 5.96 -10.20 -21.09
N ARG A 422 6.12 -11.46 -20.67
CA ARG A 422 5.01 -12.36 -20.39
C ARG A 422 4.21 -11.87 -19.20
N SER A 423 4.89 -11.37 -18.17
CA SER A 423 4.24 -10.79 -17.00
C SER A 423 3.51 -9.49 -17.32
N CYS A 424 4.04 -8.67 -18.23
CA CYS A 424 3.32 -7.50 -18.75
C CYS A 424 1.99 -7.88 -19.43
N ILE A 425 1.98 -8.93 -20.25
CA ILE A 425 0.75 -9.45 -20.87
C ILE A 425 -0.20 -9.95 -19.78
N ASP A 426 0.31 -10.76 -18.85
CA ASP A 426 -0.49 -11.38 -17.80
C ASP A 426 -1.25 -10.34 -16.97
N LEU A 427 -0.55 -9.29 -16.53
CA LEU A 427 -1.15 -8.21 -15.76
C LEU A 427 -2.14 -7.40 -16.59
N THR A 428 -1.79 -7.02 -17.81
CA THR A 428 -2.68 -6.25 -18.69
C THR A 428 -4.00 -6.99 -18.92
N VAL A 429 -3.94 -8.30 -19.22
CA VAL A 429 -5.14 -9.09 -19.55
C VAL A 429 -6.01 -9.29 -18.33
N ALA A 430 -5.45 -9.74 -17.19
CA ALA A 430 -6.25 -9.99 -15.99
C ALA A 430 -6.89 -8.70 -15.44
N VAL A 431 -6.13 -7.60 -15.42
CA VAL A 431 -6.63 -6.29 -14.98
C VAL A 431 -7.69 -5.76 -15.93
N SER A 432 -7.46 -5.82 -17.25
CA SER A 432 -8.46 -5.39 -18.24
C SER A 432 -9.74 -6.21 -18.15
N ALA A 433 -9.63 -7.53 -17.97
CA ALA A 433 -10.79 -8.40 -17.82
C ALA A 433 -11.59 -8.05 -16.55
N LEU A 434 -10.91 -7.83 -15.42
CA LEU A 434 -11.54 -7.41 -14.16
C LEU A 434 -12.29 -6.09 -14.31
N LEU A 435 -11.64 -5.06 -14.88
CA LEU A 435 -12.25 -3.75 -15.11
C LEU A 435 -13.44 -3.85 -16.06
N HIS A 436 -13.31 -4.59 -17.16
CA HIS A 436 -14.40 -4.80 -18.11
C HIS A 436 -15.60 -5.51 -17.44
N HIS A 437 -15.35 -6.54 -16.63
CA HIS A 437 -16.40 -7.30 -15.95
C HIS A 437 -17.14 -6.45 -14.91
N LEU A 438 -16.42 -5.69 -14.07
CA LEU A 438 -17.03 -4.81 -13.07
C LEU A 438 -17.71 -3.57 -13.70
N ALA A 439 -17.14 -3.01 -14.77
CA ALA A 439 -17.75 -1.91 -15.48
C ALA A 439 -19.01 -2.33 -16.25
N GLY A 440 -19.05 -3.58 -16.71
CA GLY A 440 -20.20 -4.18 -17.40
C GLY A 440 -21.30 -4.71 -16.47
N ALA A 441 -20.97 -5.00 -15.21
CA ALA A 441 -21.86 -5.73 -14.30
C ALA A 441 -23.20 -5.04 -14.05
N GLY A 442 -24.28 -5.80 -14.06
CA GLY A 442 -25.58 -5.39 -13.57
C GLY A 442 -26.31 -6.55 -12.92
N LYS A 443 -27.63 -6.55 -13.05
CA LYS A 443 -28.49 -7.62 -12.52
C LYS A 443 -28.10 -9.01 -13.04
N GLY A 444 -27.69 -9.13 -14.30
CA GLY A 444 -27.40 -10.43 -14.95
C GLY A 444 -26.22 -11.19 -14.34
N GLU A 445 -25.25 -10.48 -13.78
CA GLU A 445 -24.06 -11.07 -13.16
C GLU A 445 -24.25 -11.40 -11.67
N MET A 446 -25.34 -10.93 -11.05
CA MET A 446 -25.56 -11.00 -9.60
C MET A 446 -25.43 -12.43 -9.05
N THR A 447 -26.07 -13.41 -9.69
CA THR A 447 -26.01 -14.80 -9.25
C THR A 447 -24.60 -15.37 -9.30
N GLN A 448 -23.85 -15.12 -10.38
CA GLN A 448 -22.48 -15.62 -10.51
C GLN A 448 -21.56 -15.00 -9.45
N TYR A 449 -21.69 -13.69 -9.22
CA TYR A 449 -20.93 -13.00 -8.20
C TYR A 449 -21.31 -13.45 -6.79
N ALA A 450 -22.57 -13.80 -6.55
CA ALA A 450 -22.99 -14.36 -5.27
C ALA A 450 -22.27 -15.68 -4.97
N PHE A 451 -22.15 -16.57 -5.95
CA PHE A 451 -21.37 -17.81 -5.78
C PHE A 451 -19.88 -17.55 -5.51
N TRP A 452 -19.25 -16.64 -6.26
CA TRP A 452 -17.83 -16.30 -6.04
C TRP A 452 -17.58 -15.71 -4.65
N ASN A 453 -18.46 -14.83 -4.19
CA ASN A 453 -18.35 -14.24 -2.85
C ASN A 453 -18.70 -15.20 -1.73
N TYR A 454 -19.68 -16.08 -1.94
CA TYR A 454 -19.98 -17.16 -0.99
C TYR A 454 -18.76 -18.09 -0.82
N GLN A 455 -18.12 -18.49 -1.92
CA GLN A 455 -16.93 -19.34 -1.85
C GLN A 455 -15.80 -18.65 -1.07
N LEU A 456 -15.50 -17.39 -1.37
CA LEU A 456 -14.48 -16.63 -0.65
C LEU A 456 -14.80 -16.48 0.84
N ALA A 457 -16.06 -16.17 1.18
CA ALA A 457 -16.52 -16.08 2.57
C ALA A 457 -16.38 -17.42 3.29
N HIS A 458 -16.71 -18.52 2.61
CA HIS A 458 -16.63 -19.87 3.13
C HIS A 458 -15.17 -20.29 3.38
N ASP A 459 -14.27 -20.01 2.44
CA ASP A 459 -12.83 -20.31 2.57
C ASP A 459 -12.23 -19.56 3.77
N ARG A 460 -12.54 -18.26 3.93
CA ARG A 460 -12.10 -17.47 5.09
C ARG A 460 -12.66 -17.99 6.42
N LEU A 461 -13.89 -18.48 6.44
CA LEU A 461 -14.47 -19.11 7.63
C LEU A 461 -13.78 -20.44 7.94
N HIS A 462 -13.42 -21.21 6.91
CA HIS A 462 -12.68 -22.46 7.05
C HIS A 462 -11.27 -22.22 7.60
N GLU A 463 -10.57 -21.18 7.15
CA GLU A 463 -9.27 -20.77 7.70
C GLU A 463 -9.34 -20.47 9.20
N ASP A 464 -10.37 -19.75 9.66
CA ASP A 464 -10.59 -19.50 11.09
C ASP A 464 -10.85 -20.81 11.85
N LEU A 465 -11.66 -21.71 11.29
CA LEU A 465 -11.95 -23.00 11.88
C LEU A 465 -10.66 -23.83 12.04
N ASP A 466 -9.85 -23.95 11.00
CA ASP A 466 -8.58 -24.67 11.03
C ASP A 466 -7.62 -24.08 12.07
N HIS A 467 -7.55 -22.74 12.16
CA HIS A 467 -6.76 -22.06 13.18
C HIS A 467 -7.20 -22.45 14.61
N TYR A 468 -8.50 -22.41 14.89
CA TYR A 468 -9.00 -22.79 16.22
C TYR A 468 -8.81 -24.27 16.53
N LEU A 469 -9.03 -25.15 15.57
CA LEU A 469 -8.77 -26.58 15.75
C LEU A 469 -7.30 -26.84 16.08
N SER A 470 -6.38 -26.11 15.45
CA SER A 470 -4.94 -26.18 15.78
C SER A 470 -4.66 -25.69 17.21
N LEU A 471 -5.22 -24.53 17.62
CA LEU A 471 -5.04 -24.02 18.99
C LEU A 471 -5.56 -25.01 20.04
N ILE A 472 -6.68 -25.68 19.76
CA ILE A 472 -7.26 -26.68 20.66
C ILE A 472 -6.36 -27.89 20.77
N ALA A 473 -5.80 -28.37 19.66
CA ALA A 473 -4.84 -29.48 19.67
C ALA A 473 -3.62 -29.19 20.55
N ASP A 474 -3.17 -27.93 20.58
CA ASP A 474 -2.01 -27.48 21.35
C ASP A 474 -2.32 -27.10 22.81
N ALA A 475 -3.60 -26.89 23.16
CA ALA A 475 -4.03 -26.52 24.51
C ALA A 475 -3.63 -27.58 25.54
N LYS A 476 -3.17 -27.14 26.72
CA LYS A 476 -2.65 -28.01 27.80
C LYS A 476 -3.38 -27.82 29.11
N THR A 477 -4.05 -26.69 29.30
CA THR A 477 -4.68 -26.32 30.56
C THR A 477 -6.17 -26.01 30.38
N GLN A 478 -6.89 -26.02 31.50
CA GLN A 478 -8.28 -25.56 31.56
C GLN A 478 -8.41 -24.11 31.09
N GLN A 479 -7.43 -23.27 31.40
CA GLN A 479 -7.42 -21.86 31.01
C GLN A 479 -7.30 -21.72 29.49
N ASP A 480 -6.39 -22.46 28.86
CA ASP A 480 -6.21 -22.43 27.40
C ASP A 480 -7.52 -22.75 26.68
N LEU A 481 -8.22 -23.81 27.13
CA LEU A 481 -9.50 -24.21 26.56
C LEU A 481 -10.59 -23.16 26.78
N SER A 482 -10.62 -22.53 27.96
CA SER A 482 -11.56 -21.45 28.30
C SER A 482 -11.33 -20.20 27.44
N ASP A 483 -10.07 -19.84 27.23
CA ASP A 483 -9.70 -18.68 26.42
C ASP A 483 -10.04 -18.93 24.94
N ILE A 484 -9.75 -20.13 24.42
CA ILE A 484 -10.12 -20.50 23.04
C ILE A 484 -11.64 -20.49 22.87
N HIS A 485 -12.39 -21.11 23.78
CA HIS A 485 -13.85 -21.13 23.73
C HIS A 485 -14.44 -19.71 23.70
N THR A 486 -13.95 -18.83 24.58
CA THR A 486 -14.36 -17.42 24.63
C THR A 486 -14.08 -16.70 23.32
N GLN A 487 -12.88 -16.91 22.74
CA GLN A 487 -12.53 -16.34 21.45
C GLN A 487 -13.45 -16.82 20.32
N VAL A 488 -13.76 -18.12 20.28
CA VAL A 488 -14.61 -18.73 19.25
C VAL A 488 -16.05 -18.20 19.32
N LEU A 489 -16.61 -18.14 20.53
CA LEU A 489 -17.97 -17.61 20.76
C LEU A 489 -18.09 -16.15 20.31
N ALA A 490 -17.02 -15.35 20.43
CA ALA A 490 -17.04 -13.96 19.99
C ALA A 490 -16.76 -13.83 18.48
N ARG A 491 -15.74 -14.54 17.98
CA ARG A 491 -15.17 -14.27 16.66
C ARG A 491 -15.89 -14.97 15.51
N LEU A 492 -16.36 -16.21 15.67
CA LEU A 492 -17.05 -16.89 14.55
C LEU A 492 -18.37 -16.22 14.15
N PRO A 493 -19.28 -15.83 15.09
CA PRO A 493 -20.46 -15.05 14.70
C PRO A 493 -20.09 -13.71 14.05
N LEU A 494 -19.09 -13.02 14.60
CA LEU A 494 -18.63 -11.75 14.06
C LEU A 494 -18.06 -11.90 12.64
N ARG A 495 -17.24 -12.94 12.40
CA ARG A 495 -16.72 -13.31 11.08
C ARG A 495 -17.86 -13.52 10.09
N VAL A 496 -18.85 -14.35 10.43
CA VAL A 496 -20.00 -14.61 9.55
C VAL A 496 -20.78 -13.32 9.27
N ASN A 497 -21.00 -12.48 10.27
CA ASN A 497 -21.69 -11.20 10.10
C ASN A 497 -20.94 -10.27 9.13
N LEU A 498 -19.62 -10.16 9.27
CA LEU A 498 -18.79 -9.30 8.43
C LEU A 498 -18.64 -9.86 7.00
N GLU A 499 -18.40 -11.15 6.83
CA GLU A 499 -18.30 -11.77 5.50
C GLU A 499 -19.65 -11.82 4.77
N SER A 500 -20.79 -11.81 5.48
CA SER A 500 -22.11 -11.67 4.86
C SER A 500 -22.25 -10.37 4.06
N ARG A 501 -21.47 -9.33 4.37
CA ARG A 501 -21.46 -8.05 3.63
C ARG A 501 -20.97 -8.21 2.19
N LEU A 502 -20.14 -9.22 1.90
CA LEU A 502 -19.74 -9.58 0.54
C LEU A 502 -20.96 -9.89 -0.33
N LEU A 503 -21.93 -10.63 0.22
CA LEU A 503 -23.16 -10.99 -0.47
C LEU A 503 -24.17 -9.84 -0.44
N GLN A 504 -24.32 -9.14 0.69
CA GLN A 504 -25.27 -8.03 0.82
C GLN A 504 -24.95 -6.89 -0.13
N SER A 505 -23.67 -6.55 -0.31
CA SER A 505 -23.24 -5.46 -1.19
C SER A 505 -23.57 -5.68 -2.68
N LEU A 506 -23.98 -6.88 -3.09
CA LEU A 506 -24.54 -7.12 -4.43
C LEU A 506 -25.81 -6.32 -4.70
N GLU A 507 -26.48 -5.81 -3.66
CA GLU A 507 -27.64 -4.92 -3.82
C GLU A 507 -27.32 -3.67 -4.66
N THR A 508 -26.05 -3.25 -4.67
CA THR A 508 -25.57 -2.09 -5.43
C THR A 508 -25.57 -2.30 -6.95
N LEU A 509 -25.73 -3.54 -7.45
CA LEU A 509 -25.69 -3.84 -8.88
C LEU A 509 -26.94 -3.40 -9.64
N THR A 510 -28.08 -3.24 -8.96
CA THR A 510 -29.34 -2.84 -9.58
C THR A 510 -30.27 -2.19 -8.58
N ALA A 511 -31.03 -1.18 -9.03
CA ALA A 511 -32.12 -0.62 -8.23
C ALA A 511 -33.15 -1.72 -7.90
N ASN A 512 -33.71 -1.67 -6.70
CA ASN A 512 -34.68 -2.64 -6.18
C ASN A 512 -34.18 -4.09 -6.31
N ALA A 513 -32.90 -4.33 -6.02
CA ALA A 513 -32.30 -5.67 -6.05
C ALA A 513 -33.15 -6.69 -5.28
N ALA A 514 -33.71 -6.29 -4.13
CA ALA A 514 -34.56 -7.13 -3.28
C ALA A 514 -35.77 -7.76 -4.00
N ASP A 515 -36.26 -7.13 -5.07
CA ASP A 515 -37.44 -7.59 -5.84
C ASP A 515 -37.05 -8.51 -7.01
N THR A 516 -35.75 -8.79 -7.19
CA THR A 516 -35.25 -9.59 -8.31
C THR A 516 -35.18 -11.08 -7.98
N ALA A 517 -35.31 -11.93 -9.00
CA ALA A 517 -35.18 -13.38 -8.83
C ALA A 517 -33.74 -13.78 -8.42
N GLU A 518 -32.75 -13.04 -8.91
CA GLU A 518 -31.33 -13.21 -8.63
C GLU A 518 -31.03 -12.96 -7.15
N TRP A 519 -31.73 -12.02 -6.52
CA TRP A 519 -31.59 -11.75 -5.09
C TRP A 519 -32.07 -12.88 -4.19
N VAL A 520 -33.02 -13.70 -4.64
CA VAL A 520 -33.44 -14.90 -3.91
C VAL A 520 -32.24 -15.84 -3.70
N VAL A 521 -31.39 -15.99 -4.72
CA VAL A 521 -30.15 -16.78 -4.61
C VAL A 521 -29.17 -16.16 -3.61
N VAL A 522 -29.04 -14.82 -3.60
CA VAL A 522 -28.22 -14.11 -2.61
C VAL A 522 -28.71 -14.41 -1.18
N GLN A 523 -30.03 -14.40 -0.95
CA GLN A 523 -30.62 -14.71 0.35
C GLN A 523 -30.39 -16.18 0.77
N GLU A 524 -30.50 -17.11 -0.17
CA GLU A 524 -30.20 -18.53 0.09
C GLU A 524 -28.72 -18.72 0.47
N LEU A 525 -27.79 -18.07 -0.23
CA LEU A 525 -26.36 -18.15 0.07
C LEU A 525 -25.99 -17.45 1.39
N LEU A 526 -26.68 -16.37 1.76
CA LEU A 526 -26.58 -15.77 3.10
C LEU A 526 -27.00 -16.77 4.19
N GLY A 527 -28.12 -17.48 3.97
CA GLY A 527 -28.58 -18.55 4.85
C GLY A 527 -27.57 -19.70 4.95
N ALA A 528 -26.99 -20.12 3.82
CA ALA A 528 -25.96 -21.15 3.78
C ALA A 528 -24.70 -20.75 4.56
N LEU A 529 -24.25 -19.49 4.44
CA LEU A 529 -23.08 -18.98 5.16
C LEU A 529 -23.34 -18.95 6.67
N LYS A 530 -24.55 -18.54 7.08
CA LYS A 530 -24.96 -18.60 8.49
C LYS A 530 -24.92 -20.04 9.03
N ASN A 531 -25.49 -21.00 8.29
CA ASN A 531 -25.48 -22.42 8.68
C ASN A 531 -24.05 -22.98 8.76
N ALA A 532 -23.14 -22.54 7.88
CA ALA A 532 -21.74 -22.91 7.93
C ALA A 532 -21.07 -22.40 9.22
N GLY A 533 -21.39 -21.18 9.64
CA GLY A 533 -20.95 -20.61 10.93
C GLY A 533 -21.41 -21.41 12.15
N GLU A 534 -22.70 -21.76 12.20
CA GLU A 534 -23.28 -22.59 13.25
C GLU A 534 -22.64 -24.00 13.30
N SER A 535 -22.34 -24.55 12.12
CA SER A 535 -21.63 -25.82 11.98
C SER A 535 -20.19 -25.72 12.48
N ALA A 536 -19.46 -24.66 12.13
CA ALA A 536 -18.10 -24.41 12.60
C ALA A 536 -18.03 -24.30 14.13
N GLN A 537 -18.96 -23.56 14.76
CA GLN A 537 -19.06 -23.50 16.22
C GLN A 537 -19.28 -24.87 16.85
N THR A 538 -20.14 -25.69 16.23
CA THR A 538 -20.42 -27.05 16.70
C THR A 538 -19.19 -27.95 16.61
N LEU A 539 -18.43 -27.88 15.52
CA LEU A 539 -17.17 -28.61 15.36
C LEU A 539 -16.14 -28.21 16.43
N VAL A 540 -15.95 -26.90 16.64
CA VAL A 540 -15.02 -26.39 17.66
C VAL A 540 -15.42 -26.86 19.07
N ARG A 541 -16.71 -26.81 19.41
CA ARG A 541 -17.23 -27.30 20.69
C ARG A 541 -16.84 -28.77 20.93
N HIS A 542 -17.08 -29.64 19.96
CA HIS A 542 -16.70 -31.05 20.08
C HIS A 542 -15.18 -31.26 20.14
N ALA A 543 -14.39 -30.44 19.45
CA ALA A 543 -12.94 -30.48 19.53
C ALA A 543 -12.44 -30.11 20.94
N LEU A 544 -13.01 -29.06 21.55
CA LEU A 544 -12.74 -28.66 22.94
C LEU A 544 -13.08 -29.79 23.92
N GLU A 545 -14.26 -30.39 23.76
CA GLU A 545 -14.78 -31.53 24.54
C GLU A 545 -13.80 -32.71 24.52
N ASN A 546 -13.38 -33.11 23.32
CA ASN A 546 -12.44 -34.19 23.12
C ASN A 546 -11.09 -33.86 23.77
N ARG A 547 -10.59 -32.64 23.59
CA ARG A 547 -9.32 -32.23 24.18
C ARG A 547 -9.36 -32.19 25.71
N ALA A 548 -10.42 -31.66 26.30
CA ALA A 548 -10.62 -31.66 27.75
C ALA A 548 -10.62 -33.09 28.29
N GLY A 549 -11.32 -34.02 27.62
CA GLY A 549 -11.33 -35.44 27.95
C GLY A 549 -9.94 -36.08 27.90
N GLN A 550 -9.14 -35.79 26.86
CA GLN A 550 -7.75 -36.26 26.75
C GLN A 550 -6.85 -35.75 27.88
N LEU A 551 -7.11 -34.54 28.39
CA LEU A 551 -6.36 -33.93 29.49
C LEU A 551 -6.88 -34.32 30.89
N GLY A 552 -7.97 -35.10 30.96
CA GLY A 552 -8.61 -35.46 32.24
C GLY A 552 -9.28 -34.27 32.94
N LEU A 553 -9.65 -33.23 32.19
CA LEU A 553 -10.26 -32.00 32.70
C LEU A 553 -11.79 -32.08 32.60
N SER A 554 -12.48 -31.52 33.60
CA SER A 554 -13.92 -31.27 33.53
C SER A 554 -14.14 -29.86 33.01
N PHE A 555 -14.68 -29.73 31.79
CA PHE A 555 -14.92 -28.43 31.15
C PHE A 555 -16.42 -28.11 31.12
N SER A 556 -16.79 -26.91 31.60
CA SER A 556 -18.16 -26.39 31.59
C SER A 556 -18.25 -25.27 30.56
N TYR A 557 -19.26 -25.34 29.70
CA TYR A 557 -19.49 -24.37 28.63
C TYR A 557 -20.42 -23.27 29.13
N PRO A 558 -19.94 -22.04 29.37
CA PRO A 558 -20.85 -20.92 29.43
C PRO A 558 -21.42 -20.69 28.02
N ASP A 559 -22.72 -20.93 27.83
CA ASP A 559 -23.43 -20.64 26.57
C ASP A 559 -23.45 -19.13 26.22
N ARG A 560 -22.98 -18.28 27.14
CA ARG A 560 -22.92 -16.83 26.99
C ARG A 560 -21.51 -16.35 27.28
N LEU A 561 -21.03 -15.45 26.41
CA LEU A 561 -19.90 -14.59 26.74
C LEU A 561 -20.23 -13.81 28.02
N GLU A 562 -19.35 -13.90 29.02
CA GLU A 562 -19.31 -12.86 30.04
C GLU A 562 -19.01 -11.52 29.35
N ALA A 563 -19.63 -10.43 29.83
CA ALA A 563 -19.41 -9.11 29.25
C ALA A 563 -17.91 -8.79 29.30
N ARG A 564 -17.29 -8.65 28.13
CA ARG A 564 -15.88 -8.30 28.06
C ARG A 564 -15.71 -6.87 28.59
N ILE A 565 -14.80 -6.70 29.55
CA ILE A 565 -14.40 -5.38 30.04
C ILE A 565 -13.53 -4.74 28.94
N GLY A 566 -14.17 -4.03 28.01
CA GLY A 566 -13.53 -3.23 26.97
C GLY A 566 -13.48 -1.75 27.36
N ASP A 567 -12.76 -0.94 26.58
CA ASP A 567 -12.78 0.51 26.74
C ASP A 567 -14.10 1.08 26.20
N GLU A 568 -14.94 1.60 27.10
CA GLU A 568 -16.30 2.06 26.81
C GLU A 568 -16.37 3.47 26.18
N ARG A 569 -15.23 4.16 26.02
CA ARG A 569 -15.22 5.48 25.37
C ARG A 569 -15.66 5.34 23.92
N ILE A 570 -16.51 6.27 23.46
CA ILE A 570 -16.96 6.36 22.07
C ILE A 570 -16.24 7.54 21.42
N PRO A 571 -15.32 7.29 20.45
CA PRO A 571 -14.66 8.35 19.70
C PRO A 571 -15.61 8.93 18.63
N ILE A 572 -15.55 10.24 18.47
CA ILE A 572 -16.28 11.04 17.47
C ILE A 572 -15.22 11.78 16.63
N PRO A 573 -15.26 11.75 15.29
CA PRO A 573 -14.30 12.48 14.48
C PRO A 573 -14.37 13.99 14.77
N ASP A 574 -13.22 14.63 14.93
CA ASP A 574 -13.10 16.09 15.05
C ASP A 574 -12.25 16.58 13.87
N GLY A 575 -12.91 17.14 12.86
CA GLY A 575 -12.29 17.58 11.61
C GLY A 575 -12.64 16.72 10.39
N ASN A 576 -11.92 16.94 9.30
CA ASN A 576 -12.23 16.39 7.97
C ASN A 576 -11.13 15.45 7.44
N ALA A 577 -10.29 14.89 8.31
CA ALA A 577 -9.30 13.91 7.88
C ALA A 577 -10.02 12.64 7.40
N LEU A 578 -9.60 12.14 6.24
CA LEU A 578 -10.10 10.95 5.54
C LEU A 578 -8.90 10.17 5.02
N GLY A 579 -9.05 8.85 4.94
CA GLY A 579 -8.01 7.95 4.49
C GLY A 579 -6.95 7.75 5.58
N THR A 580 -5.69 7.88 5.20
CA THR A 580 -4.58 7.58 6.12
C THR A 580 -4.16 8.79 6.94
N ILE A 581 -3.84 8.56 8.22
CA ILE A 581 -3.24 9.55 9.13
C ILE A 581 -1.72 9.45 8.97
N THR A 582 -1.05 10.56 8.69
CA THR A 582 0.41 10.58 8.47
C THR A 582 1.15 11.24 9.62
N LEU A 583 0.46 12.11 10.36
CA LEU A 583 0.97 13.02 11.40
C LEU A 583 1.99 14.02 10.86
N ASP A 584 1.98 14.28 9.55
CA ASP A 584 3.01 15.08 8.89
C ASP A 584 3.07 16.52 9.44
N ALA A 585 1.94 17.05 9.91
CA ALA A 585 1.87 18.41 10.46
C ALA A 585 2.25 18.51 11.95
N ILE A 586 2.48 17.38 12.64
CA ILE A 586 2.74 17.35 14.08
C ILE A 586 4.23 17.15 14.34
N PRO A 587 4.91 18.06 15.06
CA PRO A 587 6.30 17.90 15.44
C PRO A 587 6.54 16.55 16.14
N TYR A 588 7.59 15.84 15.76
CA TYR A 588 7.89 14.51 16.31
C TYR A 588 8.08 14.52 17.83
N GLU A 589 8.54 15.64 18.40
CA GLU A 589 8.71 15.82 19.85
C GLU A 589 7.39 15.69 20.62
N GLU A 590 6.25 15.89 19.95
CA GLU A 590 4.93 15.73 20.53
C GLU A 590 4.39 14.30 20.44
N TRP A 591 5.06 13.42 19.69
CA TRP A 591 4.66 12.04 19.50
C TRP A 591 4.96 11.24 20.76
N THR A 592 3.91 10.92 21.52
CA THR A 592 4.01 10.17 22.77
C THR A 592 3.77 8.68 22.54
N ALA A 593 4.48 7.84 23.29
CA ALA A 593 4.28 6.39 23.25
C ALA A 593 2.78 6.03 23.39
N PRO A 594 2.27 5.08 22.59
CA PRO A 594 3.01 4.15 21.72
C PRO A 594 3.39 4.69 20.33
N VAL A 595 2.97 5.90 19.95
CA VAL A 595 3.21 6.47 18.61
C VAL A 595 4.66 6.94 18.48
N LYS A 596 5.45 6.25 17.64
CA LYS A 596 6.89 6.56 17.40
C LYS A 596 7.28 6.62 15.93
N THR A 597 6.34 6.29 15.04
CA THR A 597 6.51 6.30 13.59
C THR A 597 5.18 6.69 12.97
N SER A 598 5.21 7.28 11.78
CA SER A 598 4.01 7.67 11.05
C SER A 598 3.04 6.48 10.99
N PRO A 599 1.78 6.66 11.40
CA PRO A 599 0.84 5.56 11.52
C PRO A 599 0.32 5.10 10.15
N ARG A 600 0.67 5.76 9.04
CA ARG A 600 0.14 5.46 7.70
C ARG A 600 0.25 4.01 7.24
N ASN A 601 1.27 3.29 7.72
CA ASN A 601 1.50 1.87 7.45
C ASN A 601 1.21 0.98 8.67
N ASN A 602 0.79 1.57 9.79
CA ASN A 602 0.40 0.88 11.02
C ASN A 602 -1.06 0.44 10.91
N LEU A 603 -1.25 -0.82 10.53
CA LEU A 603 -2.57 -1.37 10.23
C LEU A 603 -3.55 -1.23 11.41
N PRO A 604 -3.23 -1.63 12.66
CA PRO A 604 -4.13 -1.40 13.80
C PRO A 604 -4.57 0.06 14.00
N TYR A 605 -3.67 1.03 13.88
CA TYR A 605 -4.00 2.45 14.09
C TYR A 605 -4.88 3.02 12.99
N ILE A 606 -4.60 2.72 11.73
CA ILE A 606 -5.40 3.23 10.62
C ILE A 606 -6.74 2.52 10.53
N LEU A 607 -6.79 1.20 10.79
CA LEU A 607 -8.07 0.50 10.80
C LEU A 607 -8.97 0.96 11.97
N SER A 608 -8.40 1.19 13.15
CA SER A 608 -9.19 1.75 14.26
C SER A 608 -9.68 3.16 13.96
N TRP A 609 -8.89 3.99 13.29
CA TRP A 609 -9.30 5.29 12.78
C TRP A 609 -10.49 5.21 11.81
N TRP A 610 -10.45 4.29 10.83
CA TRP A 610 -11.55 4.08 9.88
C TRP A 610 -12.86 3.55 10.49
N LEU A 611 -12.82 3.09 11.75
CA LEU A 611 -13.99 2.60 12.48
C LEU A 611 -14.60 3.64 13.42
N VAL A 612 -14.06 4.86 13.47
CA VAL A 612 -14.63 5.97 14.23
C VAL A 612 -15.92 6.42 13.55
N ASP A 613 -17.06 5.94 14.05
CA ASP A 613 -18.38 6.15 13.46
C ASP A 613 -19.41 6.72 14.43
N GLU A 614 -18.94 7.29 15.55
CA GLU A 614 -19.75 7.90 16.61
C GLU A 614 -20.66 6.93 17.36
N LYS A 615 -20.54 5.62 17.09
CA LYS A 615 -21.43 4.58 17.67
C LYS A 615 -20.65 3.54 18.43
N ARG A 616 -19.53 3.07 17.86
CA ARG A 616 -18.75 1.99 18.47
C ARG A 616 -17.89 2.51 19.61
N THR A 617 -17.86 1.75 20.69
CA THR A 617 -16.85 1.89 21.74
C THR A 617 -15.47 1.50 21.22
N ILE A 618 -14.40 2.01 21.85
CA ILE A 618 -13.03 1.59 21.53
C ILE A 618 -12.89 0.06 21.64
N GLY A 619 -13.50 -0.57 22.65
CA GLY A 619 -13.48 -2.03 22.80
C GLY A 619 -14.05 -2.79 21.60
N GLU A 620 -15.18 -2.33 21.05
CA GLU A 620 -15.77 -2.92 19.84
C GLU A 620 -14.89 -2.71 18.60
N ILE A 621 -14.23 -1.55 18.49
CA ILE A 621 -13.27 -1.26 17.43
C ILE A 621 -12.09 -2.23 17.49
N GLU A 622 -11.52 -2.46 18.68
CA GLU A 622 -10.42 -3.42 18.85
C GLU A 622 -10.80 -4.83 18.39
N ASP A 623 -12.04 -5.25 18.64
CA ASP A 623 -12.51 -6.59 18.30
C ASP A 623 -12.63 -6.81 16.80
N ILE A 624 -13.05 -5.79 16.06
CA ILE A 624 -13.07 -5.83 14.58
C ILE A 624 -11.64 -5.82 14.04
N VAL A 625 -10.77 -4.93 14.54
CA VAL A 625 -9.37 -4.83 14.06
C VAL A 625 -8.63 -6.16 14.26
N ARG A 626 -8.87 -6.86 15.37
CA ARG A 626 -8.25 -8.15 15.68
C ARG A 626 -8.61 -9.27 14.70
N LEU A 627 -9.65 -9.13 13.88
CA LEU A 627 -9.96 -10.10 12.83
C LEU A 627 -9.06 -9.95 11.60
N GLU A 628 -8.49 -8.76 11.37
CA GLU A 628 -7.58 -8.51 10.24
C GLU A 628 -6.10 -8.67 10.65
N THR A 629 -5.80 -8.62 11.95
CA THR A 629 -4.42 -8.60 12.44
C THR A 629 -4.05 -9.86 13.23
N ASP A 630 -3.18 -10.70 12.66
CA ASP A 630 -2.62 -11.89 13.33
C ASP A 630 -1.75 -11.54 14.56
N ARG A 631 -1.18 -10.33 14.57
CA ARG A 631 -0.29 -9.83 15.64
C ARG A 631 -0.77 -8.47 16.14
N TYR A 632 -1.70 -8.50 17.09
CA TYR A 632 -2.16 -7.30 17.76
C TYR A 632 -1.19 -6.90 18.89
N ARG A 633 -0.22 -6.03 18.56
CA ARG A 633 0.77 -5.52 19.54
C ARG A 633 0.53 -4.07 19.97
N GLU A 634 -0.35 -3.38 19.25
CA GLU A 634 -0.58 -1.96 19.44
C GLU A 634 -1.64 -1.71 20.52
N CYS A 635 -1.51 -0.58 21.24
CA CYS A 635 -2.48 -0.15 22.23
C CYS A 635 -3.44 0.86 21.61
N VAL A 636 -4.54 0.37 21.05
CA VAL A 636 -5.57 1.23 20.42
C VAL A 636 -6.21 2.24 21.39
N PRO A 637 -6.48 1.91 22.68
CA PRO A 637 -6.92 2.91 23.65
C PRO A 637 -5.96 4.10 23.84
N ALA A 638 -4.64 3.83 23.81
CA ALA A 638 -3.63 4.87 23.89
C ALA A 638 -3.52 5.67 22.59
N TRP A 639 -3.70 5.00 21.44
CA TRP A 639 -3.80 5.66 20.14
C TRP A 639 -4.96 6.67 20.08
N PHE A 640 -6.16 6.30 20.54
CA PHE A 640 -7.27 7.26 20.60
C PHE A 640 -7.04 8.42 21.55
N THR A 641 -6.34 8.17 22.65
CA THR A 641 -5.95 9.25 23.58
C THR A 641 -4.96 10.21 22.92
N PHE A 642 -4.03 9.69 22.11
CA PHE A 642 -3.15 10.49 21.28
C PHE A 642 -3.93 11.30 20.23
N LEU A 643 -4.85 10.67 19.49
CA LEU A 643 -5.71 11.34 18.51
C LEU A 643 -6.54 12.48 19.14
N GLN A 644 -7.11 12.26 20.32
CA GLN A 644 -7.86 13.28 21.06
C GLN A 644 -6.98 14.48 21.42
N LYS A 645 -5.79 14.23 21.97
CA LYS A 645 -4.83 15.28 22.36
C LYS A 645 -4.47 16.19 21.17
N HIS A 646 -4.44 15.63 19.96
CA HIS A 646 -4.07 16.33 18.74
C HIS A 646 -5.27 16.77 17.88
N GLY A 647 -6.50 16.69 18.41
CA GLY A 647 -7.70 17.25 17.78
C GLY A 647 -8.19 16.49 16.55
N TYR A 648 -7.94 15.19 16.45
CA TYR A 648 -8.54 14.34 15.40
C TYR A 648 -9.88 13.74 15.83
N ILE A 649 -10.10 13.62 17.14
CA ILE A 649 -11.34 13.11 17.72
C ILE A 649 -11.69 13.87 19.00
N VAL A 650 -12.95 13.79 19.37
CA VAL A 650 -13.42 13.99 20.74
C VAL A 650 -14.06 12.71 21.27
N PHE A 651 -14.16 12.56 22.59
CA PHE A 651 -14.96 11.48 23.18
C PHE A 651 -16.36 11.99 23.45
N GLN A 652 -17.36 11.15 23.18
CA GLN A 652 -18.74 11.43 23.56
C GLN A 652 -18.83 11.72 25.06
N GLU A 653 -19.48 12.81 25.44
CA GLU A 653 -19.71 13.12 26.85
C GLU A 653 -20.54 12.00 27.48
N ALA A 654 -20.06 11.44 28.60
CA ALA A 654 -20.83 10.50 29.38
C ALA A 654 -22.11 11.22 29.82
N GLY A 655 -23.26 10.81 29.27
CA GLY A 655 -24.52 11.51 29.45
C GLY A 655 -24.81 11.78 30.93
N GLY A 656 -24.58 13.02 31.34
CA GLY A 656 -25.14 13.54 32.57
C GLY A 656 -26.65 13.58 32.37
N GLN A 657 -27.37 12.80 33.16
CA GLN A 657 -28.75 13.15 33.49
C GLN A 657 -28.70 14.60 33.98
N THR A 658 -29.17 15.51 33.13
CA THR A 658 -29.60 16.82 33.57
C THR A 658 -30.87 16.55 34.36
N ASP A 659 -30.77 16.64 35.68
CA ASP A 659 -31.93 16.79 36.56
C ASP A 659 -32.68 18.05 36.10
N SER A 660 -33.77 17.85 35.35
CA SER A 660 -34.80 18.86 35.10
C SER A 660 -36.18 18.26 35.29
#